data_AF-A0A1F4ZEU6-F1
#
_entry.id   AF-A0A1F4ZEU6-F1
#
_cell.length_a   1.000
_cell.length_b   1.000
_cell.length_c   1.000
_cell.angle_alpha   90.00
_cell.angle_beta   90.00
_cell.angle_gamma   90.00
#
_symmetry.space_group_name_H-M   'P 1'
#
loop_
_entity.id
_entity.type
_entity.pdbx_description
1 polymer ?
#
loop_
_entity_poly.entity_id
_entity_poly.type
_entity_poly.pdbx_seq_one_letter_code
_entity_poly.pdbx_strand_id
1 'polypeptide(L)'
;MFKMKLKLGLVTGGLAVLLALFIPHNGVYAQSSFRFVSWGDTKSGTSTLVAESNQLKTLNPNFTIYNGDLCDSWSTTCIQNWMRYADGNSNNGVTGITFPIRGNHDSGSGSEWSNFFNQAATMARVGGTNYAQLSPDMTYSFDYGNSRFIGVDVLGDASRLSAAQIAWVDQRLTDAENRGLIHAFIYFHGPIYCVDGHCSCSTVAGCVSTAAMDLINKFNNHPIVSATFHGHEHTYAYVKINSTRIPGVTREFQEFVTGDAGAGPDNCKANRTEYCMPSHGFVTVDVSGYSFTVKFYRLGTTAPVNSFTFTKGPPVTPTYGPSPTPSRTPSPTRTPTPGASATPTRTPTPIRSPTPTPSGQLPGDANGDGRVDGVDYVIWFNHYGTNVSNGPAGGDFDRNGRVDGVDYVIWFNHYGQGTGPTATPTRSPTPTRTPTPGASATPTRTPTPGGQQCGDGICSGTETCSSCSSDCGSCNLDHAICNPDLGSGAFTKVVDNRYLPFSTGMQRDHVIYNSGSGEKVRFRILPQIKLINGADGVDPVQALVLEEYETVNNNWVETSHNWFAQTTSGPLAGTVCYFGEDVFLPGSPGGGGGGSWEAGVGGAKAGIMMPPRLSVGMTWMIEDAPNAREDAVVMSTGQDYTTPAGTFHNVVYIEEDNHASRKRYAPNVGMIFDDGMVLISY
;
A
#
# COMPACT_ATOMS: atom_id res chain seq x y z
N MET A 1 -17.88 22.70 57.43
CA MET A 1 -17.98 21.42 58.16
C MET A 1 -17.81 20.34 57.10
N PHE A 2 -16.83 19.44 57.04
CA PHE A 2 -15.94 18.81 58.01
C PHE A 2 -14.54 18.64 57.38
N LYS A 3 -13.49 18.81 58.19
CA LYS A 3 -12.12 18.35 57.88
C LYS A 3 -12.06 16.83 58.10
N MET A 4 -11.34 16.10 57.24
CA MET A 4 -10.69 14.86 57.66
C MET A 4 -9.30 14.78 57.04
N LYS A 5 -8.30 14.71 57.94
CA LYS A 5 -6.87 14.56 57.66
C LYS A 5 -6.58 13.11 57.27
N LEU A 6 -5.67 12.89 56.32
CA LEU A 6 -4.75 11.75 56.41
C LEU A 6 -3.31 12.21 56.15
N LYS A 7 -2.42 11.70 57.00
CA LYS A 7 -1.02 12.12 57.19
C LYS A 7 -0.16 11.75 55.98
N LEU A 8 0.63 12.71 55.51
CA LEU A 8 1.79 12.46 54.66
C LEU A 8 2.97 12.11 55.57
N GLY A 9 3.45 10.86 55.49
CA GLY A 9 4.72 10.44 56.09
C GLY A 9 5.85 10.70 55.11
N LEU A 10 6.82 11.53 55.51
CA LEU A 10 8.08 11.72 54.81
C LEU A 10 8.89 10.41 54.89
N VAL A 11 9.27 9.85 53.74
CA VAL A 11 10.48 9.03 53.63
C VAL A 11 11.35 9.65 52.55
N THR A 12 12.56 10.00 52.98
CA THR A 12 13.65 10.60 52.24
C THR A 12 14.23 9.62 51.20
N GLY A 13 14.43 10.08 49.97
CA GLY A 13 15.16 9.29 48.96
C GLY A 13 15.26 9.96 47.59
N GLY A 14 16.39 10.63 47.33
CA GLY A 14 17.03 10.79 46.02
C GLY A 14 16.21 11.31 44.84
N LEU A 15 16.26 12.62 44.61
CA LEU A 15 15.90 13.22 43.32
C LEU A 15 17.01 12.90 42.29
N ALA A 16 16.85 11.81 41.54
CA ALA A 16 17.62 11.60 40.31
C ALA A 16 16.95 12.41 39.20
N VAL A 17 17.57 13.53 38.85
CA VAL A 17 17.25 14.30 37.64
C VAL A 17 17.61 13.41 36.44
N LEU A 18 16.62 12.73 35.85
CA LEU A 18 16.76 12.18 34.51
C LEU A 18 16.69 13.35 33.53
N LEU A 19 17.87 13.85 33.17
CA LEU A 19 18.06 14.67 31.99
C LEU A 19 17.70 13.80 30.78
N ALA A 20 16.46 13.90 30.28
CA ALA A 20 16.08 13.32 29.01
C ALA A 20 16.83 14.11 27.91
N LEU A 21 18.04 13.64 27.58
CA LEU A 21 18.71 14.01 26.35
C LEU A 21 17.79 13.59 25.20
N PHE A 22 17.15 14.58 24.58
CA PHE A 22 16.62 14.45 23.24
C PHE A 22 17.80 14.20 22.30
N ILE A 23 18.08 12.92 22.03
CA ILE A 23 18.88 12.53 20.89
C ILE A 23 17.94 12.62 19.68
N PRO A 24 18.24 13.47 18.68
CA PRO A 24 17.53 13.39 17.41
C PRO A 24 17.88 12.04 16.77
N HIS A 25 16.91 11.13 16.65
CA HIS A 25 17.07 9.94 15.83
C HIS A 25 17.04 10.34 14.34
N ASN A 26 18.14 10.93 13.88
CA ASN A 26 18.52 10.82 12.48
C ASN A 26 18.97 9.37 12.24
N GLY A 27 18.42 8.77 11.19
CA GLY A 27 18.34 7.33 11.00
C GLY A 27 19.65 6.57 11.13
N VAL A 28 19.53 5.38 11.69
CA VAL A 28 20.39 4.25 11.37
C VAL A 28 19.46 3.04 11.25
N TYR A 29 19.27 2.57 10.02
CA TYR A 29 18.93 1.19 9.72
C TYR A 29 20.01 0.30 10.36
N ALA A 30 19.85 -0.02 11.64
CA ALA A 30 20.64 -1.04 12.28
C ALA A 30 20.13 -2.38 11.73
N GLN A 31 20.96 -2.99 10.90
CA GLN A 31 20.84 -4.32 10.32
C GLN A 31 20.16 -5.31 11.28
N SER A 32 18.86 -5.58 11.06
CA SER A 32 18.12 -6.60 11.80
C SER A 32 18.32 -7.96 11.13
N SER A 33 19.55 -8.47 11.18
CA SER A 33 19.83 -9.79 10.61
C SER A 33 19.16 -10.88 11.46
N PHE A 34 18.43 -11.79 10.81
CA PHE A 34 17.82 -12.92 11.51
C PHE A 34 17.71 -14.13 10.58
N ARG A 35 17.52 -15.30 11.19
CA ARG A 35 17.30 -16.56 10.49
C ARG A 35 15.93 -17.12 10.86
N PHE A 36 15.15 -17.49 9.86
CA PHE A 36 14.01 -18.39 10.07
C PHE A 36 14.15 -19.66 9.24
N VAL A 37 13.36 -20.67 9.57
CA VAL A 37 13.26 -21.94 8.82
C VAL A 37 11.88 -22.05 8.21
N SER A 38 11.78 -22.57 6.98
CA SER A 38 10.52 -23.00 6.37
C SER A 38 10.59 -24.48 6.02
N TRP A 39 9.52 -25.19 6.35
CA TRP A 39 9.35 -26.64 6.30
C TRP A 39 7.86 -26.97 6.47
N GLY A 40 7.41 -28.18 6.13
CA GLY A 40 5.98 -28.50 6.06
C GLY A 40 5.72 -29.96 5.73
N ASP A 41 4.46 -30.39 5.88
CA ASP A 41 3.96 -31.68 5.37
C ASP A 41 4.63 -32.89 6.04
N THR A 42 4.38 -33.05 7.34
CA THR A 42 4.80 -34.28 8.04
C THR A 42 3.93 -35.45 7.62
N LYS A 43 2.61 -35.23 7.64
CA LYS A 43 1.58 -36.27 7.56
C LYS A 43 1.90 -37.46 8.47
N SER A 44 2.29 -38.59 7.90
CA SER A 44 2.64 -39.81 8.63
C SER A 44 4.16 -39.99 8.85
N GLY A 45 5.00 -39.20 8.19
CA GLY A 45 6.48 -39.26 8.20
C GLY A 45 7.14 -38.74 9.48
N THR A 46 6.60 -39.09 10.64
CA THR A 46 6.97 -38.50 11.95
C THR A 46 8.43 -38.74 12.38
N SER A 47 9.06 -39.85 11.95
CA SER A 47 10.48 -40.08 12.19
C SER A 47 11.37 -39.10 11.42
N THR A 48 10.95 -38.71 10.21
CA THR A 48 11.64 -37.72 9.39
C THR A 48 11.56 -36.36 10.05
N LEU A 49 10.36 -35.95 10.48
CA LEU A 49 10.14 -34.72 11.24
C LEU A 49 11.04 -34.62 12.48
N VAL A 50 11.18 -35.71 13.26
CA VAL A 50 12.08 -35.75 14.42
C VAL A 50 13.52 -35.50 14.03
N ALA A 51 14.00 -36.14 12.96
CA ALA A 51 15.37 -36.02 12.51
C ALA A 51 15.67 -34.61 11.96
N GLU A 52 14.74 -34.06 11.18
CA GLU A 52 14.82 -32.69 10.66
C GLU A 52 14.78 -31.64 11.77
N SER A 53 13.86 -31.78 12.73
CA SER A 53 13.76 -30.89 13.89
C SER A 53 15.08 -30.82 14.66
N ASN A 54 15.70 -31.97 14.92
CA ASN A 54 16.99 -32.01 15.60
C ASN A 54 18.10 -31.40 14.75
N GLN A 55 18.10 -31.62 13.43
CA GLN A 55 19.08 -31.01 12.52
C GLN A 55 18.91 -29.49 12.43
N LEU A 56 17.71 -28.98 12.15
CA LEU A 56 17.45 -27.54 12.01
C LEU A 56 17.70 -26.79 13.31
N LYS A 57 17.44 -27.41 14.47
CA LYS A 57 17.70 -26.79 15.77
C LYS A 57 19.18 -26.43 15.95
N THR A 58 20.10 -27.24 15.40
CA THR A 58 21.54 -26.95 15.44
C THR A 58 21.93 -25.67 14.70
N LEU A 59 21.08 -25.20 13.79
CA LEU A 59 21.29 -23.98 13.00
C LEU A 59 20.78 -22.72 13.70
N ASN A 60 20.26 -22.87 14.93
CA ASN A 60 19.80 -21.82 15.83
C ASN A 60 18.90 -20.76 15.16
N PRO A 61 17.75 -21.16 14.58
CA PRO A 61 16.82 -20.21 14.00
C PRO A 61 16.14 -19.35 15.07
N ASN A 62 15.82 -18.11 14.72
CA ASN A 62 15.03 -17.22 15.56
C ASN A 62 13.58 -17.73 15.71
N PHE A 63 13.03 -18.28 14.62
CA PHE A 63 11.72 -18.93 14.58
C PHE A 63 11.60 -19.82 13.33
N THR A 64 10.51 -20.58 13.24
CA THR A 64 10.20 -21.37 12.04
C THR A 64 8.77 -21.07 11.58
N ILE A 65 8.53 -21.14 10.28
CA ILE A 65 7.18 -21.17 9.69
C ILE A 65 6.90 -22.60 9.21
N TYR A 66 5.69 -23.09 9.45
CA TYR A 66 5.32 -24.47 9.12
C TYR A 66 4.14 -24.50 8.16
N ASN A 67 4.36 -25.01 6.94
CA ASN A 67 3.47 -24.78 5.79
C ASN A 67 2.30 -25.78 5.67
N GLY A 68 1.75 -26.24 6.79
CA GLY A 68 0.56 -27.10 6.83
C GLY A 68 0.85 -28.60 6.70
N ASP A 69 -0.23 -29.38 6.72
CA ASP A 69 -0.25 -30.85 6.73
C ASP A 69 0.61 -31.44 7.87
N LEU A 70 0.34 -30.94 9.08
CA LEU A 70 0.96 -31.41 10.31
C LEU A 70 0.56 -32.86 10.57
N CYS A 71 -0.70 -33.17 10.31
CA CYS A 71 -1.30 -34.47 10.53
C CYS A 71 -1.69 -35.13 9.20
N ASP A 72 -1.68 -36.47 9.16
CA ASP A 72 -2.31 -37.20 8.04
C ASP A 72 -3.85 -37.13 8.13
N SER A 73 -4.37 -37.05 9.35
CA SER A 73 -5.77 -36.71 9.62
C SER A 73 -5.86 -36.01 10.97
N TRP A 74 -6.55 -34.87 10.99
CA TRP A 74 -6.67 -34.05 12.20
C TRP A 74 -7.32 -34.79 13.37
N SER A 75 -6.63 -34.82 14.51
CA SER A 75 -7.17 -35.26 15.80
C SER A 75 -6.30 -34.73 16.94
N THR A 76 -6.87 -34.63 18.15
CA THR A 76 -6.13 -34.27 19.38
C THR A 76 -4.89 -35.13 19.58
N THR A 77 -5.01 -36.45 19.38
CA THR A 77 -3.88 -37.38 19.52
C THR A 77 -2.81 -37.11 18.47
N CYS A 78 -3.22 -36.87 17.22
CA CYS A 78 -2.26 -36.59 16.16
C CYS A 78 -1.48 -35.30 16.44
N ILE A 79 -2.16 -34.20 16.78
CA ILE A 79 -1.48 -32.92 16.97
C ILE A 79 -0.57 -32.92 18.21
N GLN A 80 -0.96 -33.61 19.29
CA GLN A 80 -0.09 -33.81 20.46
C GLN A 80 1.18 -34.60 20.11
N ASN A 81 1.03 -35.66 19.29
CA ASN A 81 2.17 -36.42 18.79
C ASN A 81 3.04 -35.56 17.87
N TRP A 82 2.43 -34.83 16.94
CA TRP A 82 3.15 -33.92 16.04
C TRP A 82 3.96 -32.90 16.82
N MET A 83 3.40 -32.24 17.85
CA MET A 83 4.14 -31.30 18.69
C MET A 83 5.36 -31.95 19.34
N ARG A 84 5.20 -33.15 19.91
CA ARG A 84 6.32 -33.91 20.50
C ARG A 84 7.41 -34.23 19.46
N TYR A 85 7.01 -34.60 18.23
CA TYR A 85 7.92 -34.96 17.15
C TYR A 85 8.61 -33.74 16.52
N ALA A 86 7.88 -32.64 16.35
CA ALA A 86 8.40 -31.34 15.92
C ALA A 86 9.37 -30.77 16.95
N ASP A 87 9.29 -31.18 18.22
CA ASP A 87 10.27 -30.91 19.28
C ASP A 87 11.40 -31.96 19.36
N GLY A 88 11.63 -32.71 18.27
CA GLY A 88 12.74 -33.64 18.13
C GLY A 88 12.65 -34.86 19.03
N ASN A 89 11.46 -35.17 19.58
CA ASN A 89 11.26 -36.20 20.61
C ASN A 89 12.07 -35.97 21.90
N SER A 90 12.67 -34.79 22.04
CA SER A 90 13.57 -34.43 23.14
C SER A 90 13.22 -33.09 23.78
N ASN A 91 12.05 -32.53 23.46
CA ASN A 91 11.63 -31.19 23.89
C ASN A 91 12.67 -30.12 23.52
N ASN A 92 13.19 -30.17 22.28
CA ASN A 92 14.24 -29.26 21.82
C ASN A 92 13.76 -27.80 21.62
N GLY A 93 12.48 -27.55 21.85
CA GLY A 93 11.86 -26.22 21.92
C GLY A 93 11.56 -25.60 20.57
N VAL A 94 11.63 -26.37 19.48
CA VAL A 94 11.28 -25.92 18.14
C VAL A 94 9.81 -25.52 18.07
N THR A 95 8.87 -26.29 18.65
CA THR A 95 7.44 -25.93 18.64
C THR A 95 7.16 -24.58 19.29
N GLY A 96 7.93 -24.21 20.31
CA GLY A 96 7.81 -22.93 21.01
C GLY A 96 8.13 -21.70 20.15
N ILE A 97 8.79 -21.90 19.00
CA ILE A 97 9.17 -20.87 18.04
C ILE A 97 8.59 -21.12 16.65
N THR A 98 7.59 -22.01 16.51
CA THR A 98 6.99 -22.37 15.23
C THR A 98 5.67 -21.65 15.01
N PHE A 99 5.49 -21.10 13.81
CA PHE A 99 4.27 -20.47 13.31
C PHE A 99 3.64 -21.36 12.23
N PRO A 100 2.69 -22.25 12.60
CA PRO A 100 2.04 -23.11 11.62
C PRO A 100 0.86 -22.42 10.93
N ILE A 101 0.58 -22.85 9.70
CA ILE A 101 -0.72 -22.68 9.03
C ILE A 101 -1.36 -24.05 8.81
N ARG A 102 -2.65 -24.08 8.45
CA ARG A 102 -3.37 -25.33 8.17
C ARG A 102 -3.21 -25.75 6.71
N GLY A 103 -3.02 -27.04 6.48
CA GLY A 103 -3.12 -27.68 5.18
C GLY A 103 -4.44 -28.43 4.98
N ASN A 104 -4.60 -29.10 3.83
CA ASN A 104 -5.84 -29.83 3.53
C ASN A 104 -6.06 -31.07 4.42
N HIS A 105 -5.03 -31.59 5.09
CA HIS A 105 -5.17 -32.67 6.07
C HIS A 105 -5.45 -32.17 7.51
N ASP A 106 -5.33 -30.87 7.74
CA ASP A 106 -5.54 -30.23 9.05
C ASP A 106 -6.99 -29.75 9.24
N SER A 107 -7.97 -30.62 8.93
CA SER A 107 -9.41 -30.30 8.87
C SER A 107 -10.09 -29.94 10.19
N GLY A 108 -9.33 -29.65 11.25
CA GLY A 108 -9.85 -29.17 12.54
C GLY A 108 -10.47 -27.79 12.42
N SER A 109 -11.48 -27.50 13.24
CA SER A 109 -12.06 -26.16 13.34
C SER A 109 -11.04 -25.13 13.86
N GLY A 110 -11.26 -23.85 13.57
CA GLY A 110 -10.36 -22.77 14.05
C GLY A 110 -10.26 -22.70 15.58
N SER A 111 -11.33 -23.07 16.30
CA SER A 111 -11.33 -23.17 17.76
C SER A 111 -10.49 -24.35 18.26
N GLU A 112 -10.56 -25.51 17.61
CA GLU A 112 -9.71 -26.66 17.94
C GLU A 112 -8.23 -26.35 17.67
N TRP A 113 -7.93 -25.68 16.55
CA TRP A 113 -6.57 -25.24 16.23
C TRP A 113 -6.01 -24.28 17.28
N SER A 114 -6.84 -23.32 17.74
CA SER A 114 -6.47 -22.32 18.75
C SER A 114 -6.13 -22.93 20.12
N ASN A 115 -6.59 -24.15 20.42
CA ASN A 115 -6.24 -24.84 21.66
C ASN A 115 -4.76 -25.28 21.69
N PHE A 116 -4.14 -25.46 20.52
CA PHE A 116 -2.75 -25.91 20.39
C PHE A 116 -1.82 -24.78 19.97
N PHE A 117 -2.32 -23.84 19.16
CA PHE A 117 -1.50 -22.78 18.59
C PHE A 117 -2.01 -21.40 18.97
N ASN A 118 -1.21 -20.70 19.77
CA ASN A 118 -1.42 -19.28 20.07
C ASN A 118 -0.31 -18.47 19.40
N GLN A 119 -0.59 -18.00 18.18
CA GLN A 119 0.40 -17.31 17.36
C GLN A 119 0.82 -15.96 17.95
N ALA A 120 -0.08 -15.27 18.64
CA ALA A 120 0.25 -14.04 19.36
C ALA A 120 1.27 -14.31 20.49
N ALA A 121 1.10 -15.41 21.23
CA ALA A 121 2.04 -15.82 22.27
C ALA A 121 3.39 -16.29 21.69
N THR A 122 3.38 -17.03 20.58
CA THR A 122 4.61 -17.40 19.87
C THR A 122 5.35 -16.16 19.37
N MET A 123 4.64 -15.20 18.75
CA MET A 123 5.17 -13.90 18.32
C MET A 123 5.84 -13.17 19.49
N ALA A 124 5.16 -13.04 20.63
CA ALA A 124 5.72 -12.39 21.81
C ALA A 124 6.97 -13.11 22.33
N ARG A 125 6.99 -14.45 22.31
CA ARG A 125 8.12 -15.28 22.77
C ARG A 125 9.36 -15.09 21.92
N VAL A 126 9.21 -15.00 20.60
CA VAL A 126 10.34 -14.82 19.68
C VAL A 126 10.81 -13.37 19.59
N GLY A 127 10.04 -12.42 20.14
CA GLY A 127 10.33 -10.99 20.08
C GLY A 127 9.83 -10.33 18.79
N GLY A 128 8.80 -10.89 18.15
CA GLY A 128 8.09 -10.23 17.07
C GLY A 128 7.25 -9.05 17.58
N THR A 129 6.63 -8.32 16.65
CA THR A 129 5.71 -7.21 16.96
C THR A 129 4.55 -7.16 15.95
N ASN A 130 3.63 -6.21 16.11
CA ASN A 130 2.57 -5.91 15.14
C ASN A 130 1.74 -7.14 14.71
N TYR A 131 1.39 -7.98 15.69
CA TYR A 131 0.55 -9.14 15.45
C TYR A 131 -0.88 -8.70 15.12
N ALA A 132 -1.43 -9.25 14.04
CA ALA A 132 -2.83 -9.08 13.67
C ALA A 132 -3.37 -10.40 13.11
N GLN A 133 -4.66 -10.64 13.28
CA GLN A 133 -5.35 -11.86 12.85
C GLN A 133 -6.71 -11.51 12.22
N LEU A 134 -7.06 -12.20 11.14
CA LEU A 134 -8.35 -12.06 10.44
C LEU A 134 -9.36 -13.04 11.04
N SER A 135 -10.00 -12.71 12.16
CA SER A 135 -10.98 -13.62 12.77
C SER A 135 -12.27 -13.74 11.94
N PRO A 136 -12.88 -14.93 11.81
CA PRO A 136 -12.52 -16.20 12.44
C PRO A 136 -11.50 -17.05 11.66
N ASP A 137 -11.04 -16.59 10.50
CA ASP A 137 -9.98 -17.27 9.74
C ASP A 137 -8.68 -17.27 10.57
N MET A 138 -7.99 -18.40 10.69
CA MET A 138 -6.72 -18.48 11.43
C MET A 138 -5.57 -17.84 10.63
N THR A 139 -5.88 -16.86 9.77
CA THR A 139 -4.94 -16.06 8.99
C THR A 139 -4.37 -14.97 9.89
N TYR A 140 -3.05 -14.85 9.92
CA TYR A 140 -2.36 -13.93 10.82
C TYR A 140 -1.13 -13.32 10.17
N SER A 141 -0.62 -12.29 10.83
CA SER A 141 0.59 -11.60 10.43
C SER A 141 1.33 -11.09 11.65
N PHE A 142 2.63 -10.90 11.50
CA PHE A 142 3.48 -10.26 12.49
C PHE A 142 4.71 -9.65 11.82
N ASP A 143 5.34 -8.71 12.51
CA ASP A 143 6.62 -8.13 12.13
C ASP A 143 7.75 -8.83 12.90
N TYR A 144 8.85 -9.12 12.21
CA TYR A 144 10.10 -9.53 12.83
C TYR A 144 11.27 -8.85 12.12
N GLY A 145 12.10 -8.13 12.89
CA GLY A 145 13.19 -7.35 12.32
C GLY A 145 12.67 -6.32 11.31
N ASN A 146 13.21 -6.35 10.10
CA ASN A 146 12.81 -5.49 8.98
C ASN A 146 11.75 -6.14 8.06
N SER A 147 11.04 -7.16 8.53
CA SER A 147 10.23 -8.02 7.68
C SER A 147 8.82 -8.23 8.23
N ARG A 148 7.84 -8.30 7.33
CA ARG A 148 6.46 -8.74 7.57
C ARG A 148 6.31 -10.22 7.23
N PHE A 149 5.69 -10.99 8.11
CA PHE A 149 5.28 -12.37 7.88
C PHE A 149 3.76 -12.44 7.83
N ILE A 150 3.19 -13.13 6.84
CA ILE A 150 1.75 -13.33 6.70
C ILE A 150 1.47 -14.81 6.46
N GLY A 151 0.88 -15.48 7.46
CA GLY A 151 0.41 -16.86 7.36
C GLY A 151 -1.06 -16.87 6.98
N VAL A 152 -1.39 -17.40 5.80
CA VAL A 152 -2.77 -17.43 5.28
C VAL A 152 -3.36 -18.82 5.45
N ASP A 153 -4.58 -18.86 5.97
CA ASP A 153 -5.27 -20.07 6.39
C ASP A 153 -6.05 -20.68 5.23
N VAL A 154 -5.32 -21.35 4.33
CA VAL A 154 -5.87 -21.95 3.11
C VAL A 154 -5.77 -23.47 3.19
N LEU A 155 -6.91 -24.14 3.31
CA LEU A 155 -6.97 -25.61 3.41
C LEU A 155 -6.79 -26.29 2.04
N GLY A 156 -5.56 -26.31 1.53
CA GLY A 156 -5.23 -26.93 0.25
C GLY A 156 -4.71 -25.92 -0.78
N ASP A 157 -5.19 -26.09 -2.01
CA ASP A 157 -4.80 -25.34 -3.20
C ASP A 157 -5.08 -23.83 -3.09
N ALA A 158 -4.23 -23.00 -3.71
CA ALA A 158 -4.36 -21.54 -3.78
C ALA A 158 -5.70 -21.07 -4.36
N SER A 159 -6.38 -21.89 -5.17
CA SER A 159 -7.75 -21.66 -5.64
C SER A 159 -8.79 -21.47 -4.52
N ARG A 160 -8.47 -21.87 -3.29
CA ARG A 160 -9.35 -21.75 -2.12
C ARG A 160 -9.14 -20.46 -1.32
N LEU A 161 -8.21 -19.59 -1.73
CA LEU A 161 -8.07 -18.26 -1.17
C LEU A 161 -9.39 -17.49 -1.25
N SER A 162 -9.85 -16.96 -0.11
CA SER A 162 -11.06 -16.14 -0.08
C SER A 162 -10.75 -14.69 -0.45
N ALA A 163 -11.75 -13.97 -0.96
CA ALA A 163 -11.62 -12.53 -1.23
C ALA A 163 -11.26 -11.75 0.04
N ALA A 164 -11.76 -12.16 1.21
CA ALA A 164 -11.43 -11.56 2.49
C ALA A 164 -9.95 -11.77 2.87
N GLN A 165 -9.41 -12.98 2.66
CA GLN A 165 -7.99 -13.26 2.87
C GLN A 165 -7.11 -12.43 1.93
N ILE A 166 -7.46 -12.34 0.65
CA ILE A 166 -6.70 -11.57 -0.34
C ILE A 166 -6.71 -10.08 0.02
N ALA A 167 -7.88 -9.51 0.34
CA ALA A 167 -8.00 -8.12 0.75
C ALA A 167 -7.23 -7.84 2.06
N TRP A 168 -7.22 -8.80 2.98
CA TRP A 168 -6.47 -8.67 4.22
C TRP A 168 -4.96 -8.74 4.00
N VAL A 169 -4.48 -9.62 3.11
CA VAL A 169 -3.05 -9.65 2.72
C VAL A 169 -2.64 -8.30 2.12
N ASP A 170 -3.43 -7.73 1.21
CA ASP A 170 -3.23 -6.39 0.62
C ASP A 170 -3.09 -5.31 1.71
N GLN A 171 -4.02 -5.31 2.67
CA GLN A 171 -4.00 -4.40 3.81
C GLN A 171 -2.73 -4.56 4.66
N ARG A 172 -2.32 -5.79 4.94
CA ARG A 172 -1.11 -6.06 5.73
C ARG A 172 0.16 -5.69 4.95
N LEU A 173 0.23 -5.90 3.64
CA LEU A 173 1.37 -5.45 2.84
C LEU A 173 1.50 -3.93 2.83
N THR A 174 0.37 -3.22 2.66
CA THR A 174 0.32 -1.76 2.76
C THR A 174 0.83 -1.26 4.12
N ASP A 175 0.35 -1.86 5.22
CA ASP A 175 0.83 -1.52 6.58
C ASP A 175 2.33 -1.75 6.74
N ALA A 176 2.87 -2.84 6.17
CA ALA A 176 4.30 -3.13 6.24
C ALA A 176 5.14 -2.08 5.49
N GLU A 177 4.68 -1.65 4.31
CA GLU A 177 5.33 -0.61 3.51
C GLU A 177 5.31 0.74 4.22
N ASN A 178 4.17 1.12 4.82
CA ASN A 178 4.04 2.35 5.61
C ASN A 178 4.99 2.38 6.81
N ARG A 179 5.25 1.21 7.41
CA ARG A 179 6.21 1.03 8.51
C ARG A 179 7.67 1.00 8.05
N GLY A 180 7.93 1.10 6.75
CA GLY A 180 9.28 1.08 6.18
C GLY A 180 9.96 -0.29 6.25
N LEU A 181 9.18 -1.37 6.37
CA LEU A 181 9.72 -2.72 6.30
C LEU A 181 10.24 -3.02 4.89
N ILE A 182 11.25 -3.87 4.81
CA ILE A 182 11.99 -4.12 3.56
C ILE A 182 11.47 -5.38 2.87
N HIS A 183 11.12 -6.40 3.66
CA HIS A 183 10.67 -7.68 3.15
C HIS A 183 9.26 -8.01 3.64
N ALA A 184 8.48 -8.63 2.77
CA ALA A 184 7.32 -9.39 3.16
C ALA A 184 7.47 -10.84 2.69
N PHE A 185 7.20 -11.77 3.61
CA PHE A 185 7.19 -13.20 3.39
C PHE A 185 5.78 -13.72 3.66
N ILE A 186 5.17 -14.33 2.66
CA ILE A 186 3.79 -14.82 2.73
C ILE A 186 3.83 -16.34 2.65
N TYR A 187 3.03 -17.05 3.44
CA TYR A 187 3.02 -18.50 3.42
C TYR A 187 1.64 -19.06 3.66
N PHE A 188 1.32 -20.10 2.92
CA PHE A 188 0.08 -20.86 2.99
C PHE A 188 0.27 -22.17 2.23
N HIS A 189 -0.65 -23.12 2.43
CA HIS A 189 -0.36 -24.51 2.15
C HIS A 189 -0.12 -24.81 0.65
N GLY A 190 -1.11 -24.66 -0.22
CA GLY A 190 -0.94 -24.91 -1.66
C GLY A 190 -0.22 -23.76 -2.37
N PRO A 191 0.77 -24.03 -3.25
CA PRO A 191 1.53 -22.97 -3.93
C PRO A 191 0.71 -22.20 -4.96
N ILE A 192 1.14 -20.95 -5.25
CA ILE A 192 0.56 -20.14 -6.33
C ILE A 192 0.90 -20.78 -7.68
N TYR A 193 2.15 -21.24 -7.84
CA TYR A 193 2.63 -21.90 -9.04
C TYR A 193 3.12 -23.32 -8.76
N CYS A 194 2.33 -24.30 -9.20
CA CYS A 194 2.68 -25.71 -9.06
C CYS A 194 4.05 -26.06 -9.67
N VAL A 195 4.86 -26.84 -8.95
CA VAL A 195 6.20 -27.27 -9.34
C VAL A 195 6.31 -28.76 -9.62
N ASP A 196 5.46 -29.61 -9.03
CA ASP A 196 5.49 -31.06 -9.23
C ASP A 196 4.22 -31.53 -9.97
N GLY A 197 3.05 -31.41 -9.36
CA GLY A 197 1.93 -32.25 -9.79
C GLY A 197 0.68 -32.15 -8.93
N HIS A 198 0.87 -31.90 -7.63
CA HIS A 198 -0.13 -32.11 -6.61
C HIS A 198 -1.17 -30.99 -6.48
N CYS A 199 -0.94 -29.82 -7.12
CA CYS A 199 -1.94 -28.77 -7.26
C CYS A 199 -2.55 -28.66 -8.67
N SER A 200 -3.68 -27.96 -8.74
CA SER A 200 -4.67 -28.00 -9.84
C SER A 200 -4.13 -27.52 -11.21
N CYS A 201 -2.99 -26.83 -11.24
CA CYS A 201 -2.44 -26.17 -12.42
C CYS A 201 -1.10 -26.76 -12.92
N SER A 202 -0.72 -27.95 -12.44
CA SER A 202 0.62 -28.49 -12.61
C SER A 202 1.02 -28.89 -14.04
N THR A 203 0.08 -28.98 -14.99
CA THR A 203 0.34 -29.44 -16.38
C THR A 203 0.10 -28.36 -17.44
N VAL A 204 -0.43 -27.20 -17.08
CA VAL A 204 -0.78 -26.13 -18.02
C VAL A 204 0.15 -24.93 -17.80
N ALA A 205 0.80 -24.47 -18.87
CA ALA A 205 1.69 -23.31 -18.83
C ALA A 205 0.89 -22.03 -18.58
N GLY A 206 1.37 -21.17 -17.67
CA GLY A 206 0.65 -19.95 -17.26
C GLY A 206 -0.63 -20.21 -16.47
N CYS A 207 -0.92 -21.47 -16.07
CA CYS A 207 -2.09 -21.79 -15.27
C CYS A 207 -1.89 -21.38 -13.83
N VAL A 208 -2.85 -20.61 -13.36
CA VAL A 208 -3.04 -20.12 -12.01
C VAL A 208 -4.54 -19.98 -11.80
N SER A 209 -5.00 -20.24 -10.58
CA SER A 209 -6.42 -20.05 -10.26
C SER A 209 -6.79 -18.57 -10.26
N THR A 210 -8.08 -18.25 -10.43
CA THR A 210 -8.56 -16.86 -10.34
C THR A 210 -8.16 -16.21 -9.01
N ALA A 211 -8.33 -16.92 -7.90
CA ALA A 211 -7.96 -16.40 -6.58
C ALA A 211 -6.44 -16.16 -6.44
N ALA A 212 -5.61 -17.05 -7.01
CA ALA A 212 -4.17 -16.85 -7.07
C ALA A 212 -3.80 -15.63 -7.94
N MET A 213 -4.49 -15.41 -9.06
CA MET A 213 -4.31 -14.21 -9.89
C MET A 213 -4.74 -12.94 -9.20
N ASP A 214 -5.84 -12.96 -8.44
CA ASP A 214 -6.28 -11.81 -7.64
C ASP A 214 -5.23 -11.45 -6.58
N LEU A 215 -4.61 -12.44 -5.95
CA LEU A 215 -3.50 -12.23 -5.04
C LEU A 215 -2.26 -11.66 -5.76
N ILE A 216 -1.91 -12.17 -6.94
CA ILE A 216 -0.81 -11.64 -7.77
C ILE A 216 -1.06 -10.18 -8.14
N ASN A 217 -2.31 -9.83 -8.48
CA ASN A 217 -2.68 -8.45 -8.77
C ASN A 217 -2.44 -7.52 -7.57
N LYS A 218 -2.58 -8.04 -6.33
CA LYS A 218 -2.17 -7.30 -5.13
C LYS A 218 -0.65 -7.20 -5.01
N PHE A 219 0.07 -8.31 -5.20
CA PHE A 219 1.53 -8.32 -5.14
C PHE A 219 2.18 -7.37 -6.15
N ASN A 220 1.59 -7.19 -7.33
CA ASN A 220 2.03 -6.23 -8.33
C ASN A 220 2.05 -4.77 -7.83
N ASN A 221 1.27 -4.44 -6.80
CA ASN A 221 1.24 -3.12 -6.19
C ASN A 221 2.21 -2.98 -5.01
N HIS A 222 2.73 -4.10 -4.50
CA HIS A 222 3.51 -4.15 -3.26
C HIS A 222 4.97 -4.54 -3.50
N PRO A 223 5.87 -3.56 -3.76
CA PRO A 223 7.30 -3.83 -3.91
C PRO A 223 7.93 -4.53 -2.71
N ILE A 224 7.32 -4.53 -1.52
CA ILE A 224 7.85 -5.20 -0.33
C ILE A 224 7.85 -6.74 -0.43
N VAL A 225 6.96 -7.33 -1.24
CA VAL A 225 6.86 -8.79 -1.40
C VAL A 225 8.19 -9.36 -1.87
N SER A 226 8.75 -10.29 -1.09
CA SER A 226 10.09 -10.85 -1.33
C SER A 226 10.00 -12.31 -1.73
N ALA A 227 9.29 -13.11 -0.94
CA ALA A 227 9.08 -14.51 -1.26
C ALA A 227 7.77 -15.06 -0.71
N THR A 228 7.27 -16.12 -1.33
CA THR A 228 6.21 -16.97 -0.82
C THR A 228 6.73 -18.36 -0.44
N PHE A 229 6.13 -18.99 0.57
CA PHE A 229 6.51 -20.34 1.04
C PHE A 229 5.28 -21.25 1.16
N HIS A 230 5.40 -22.46 0.64
CA HIS A 230 4.29 -23.40 0.50
C HIS A 230 4.65 -24.82 0.92
N GLY A 231 3.63 -25.62 1.17
CA GLY A 231 3.69 -27.06 1.35
C GLY A 231 2.97 -27.76 0.18
N HIS A 232 2.13 -28.75 0.51
CA HIS A 232 1.16 -29.42 -0.36
C HIS A 232 1.75 -30.32 -1.45
N GLU A 233 2.76 -29.83 -2.17
CA GLU A 233 3.56 -30.65 -3.06
C GLU A 233 4.76 -31.16 -2.28
N HIS A 234 4.95 -32.48 -2.20
CA HIS A 234 5.87 -33.07 -1.23
C HIS A 234 7.32 -33.03 -1.68
N THR A 235 7.85 -31.83 -1.90
CA THR A 235 9.19 -31.61 -2.42
C THR A 235 9.75 -30.28 -1.91
N TYR A 236 11.04 -30.07 -2.15
CA TYR A 236 11.68 -28.79 -1.95
C TYR A 236 12.04 -28.18 -3.30
N ALA A 237 11.48 -27.01 -3.60
CA ALA A 237 11.70 -26.36 -4.88
C ALA A 237 11.81 -24.85 -4.76
N TYR A 238 12.45 -24.25 -5.77
CA TYR A 238 12.49 -22.81 -5.98
C TYR A 238 12.07 -22.50 -7.41
N VAL A 239 11.18 -21.52 -7.55
CA VAL A 239 10.82 -20.93 -8.84
C VAL A 239 10.79 -19.41 -8.72
N LYS A 240 11.33 -18.72 -9.74
CA LYS A 240 11.18 -17.27 -9.87
C LYS A 240 9.85 -16.97 -10.56
N ILE A 241 8.99 -16.21 -9.91
CA ILE A 241 7.70 -15.80 -10.48
C ILE A 241 7.88 -14.48 -11.24
N ASN A 242 7.58 -14.52 -12.54
CA ASN A 242 7.61 -13.37 -13.44
C ASN A 242 6.61 -13.53 -14.59
N SER A 243 6.56 -12.53 -15.48
CA SER A 243 5.63 -12.51 -16.62
C SER A 243 5.79 -13.68 -17.59
N THR A 244 6.97 -14.32 -17.65
CA THR A 244 7.20 -15.50 -18.50
C THR A 244 6.59 -16.76 -17.90
N ARG A 245 6.44 -16.82 -16.58
CA ARG A 245 5.82 -17.95 -15.86
C ARG A 245 4.32 -17.77 -15.72
N ILE A 246 3.90 -16.57 -15.33
CA ILE A 246 2.49 -16.21 -15.10
C ILE A 246 2.21 -14.88 -15.81
N PRO A 247 1.44 -14.91 -16.92
CA PRO A 247 0.98 -13.69 -17.58
C PRO A 247 0.19 -12.81 -16.60
N GLY A 248 0.62 -11.55 -16.44
CA GLY A 248 0.01 -10.60 -15.50
C GLY A 248 0.89 -10.25 -14.31
N VAL A 249 1.98 -10.97 -14.05
CA VAL A 249 3.01 -10.55 -13.08
C VAL A 249 3.79 -9.36 -13.65
N THR A 250 3.70 -8.21 -12.99
CA THR A 250 4.45 -6.99 -13.33
C THR A 250 5.56 -6.69 -12.32
N ARG A 251 5.52 -7.33 -11.14
CA ARG A 251 6.61 -7.32 -10.15
C ARG A 251 7.03 -8.74 -9.82
N GLU A 252 8.29 -9.06 -10.09
CA GLU A 252 8.82 -10.39 -9.86
C GLU A 252 9.01 -10.67 -8.36
N PHE A 253 8.73 -11.90 -7.94
CA PHE A 253 8.96 -12.39 -6.58
C PHE A 253 9.44 -13.85 -6.60
N GLN A 254 9.90 -14.35 -5.46
CA GLN A 254 10.41 -15.73 -5.33
C GLN A 254 9.34 -16.63 -4.74
N GLU A 255 9.16 -17.84 -5.27
CA GLU A 255 8.29 -18.84 -4.66
C GLU A 255 9.10 -20.08 -4.28
N PHE A 256 8.86 -20.56 -3.06
CA PHE A 256 9.48 -21.76 -2.52
C PHE A 256 8.41 -22.76 -2.10
N VAL A 257 8.56 -24.00 -2.56
CA VAL A 257 7.84 -25.15 -2.00
C VAL A 257 8.79 -25.83 -1.03
N THR A 258 8.34 -26.05 0.20
CA THR A 258 9.12 -26.60 1.30
C THR A 258 8.30 -27.65 2.05
N GLY A 259 7.67 -28.55 1.29
CA GLY A 259 6.61 -29.43 1.76
C GLY A 259 7.05 -30.87 1.94
N ASP A 260 8.28 -31.14 2.39
CA ASP A 260 8.73 -32.53 2.59
C ASP A 260 9.44 -32.76 3.91
N ALA A 261 8.76 -32.46 5.01
CA ALA A 261 9.17 -32.84 6.36
C ALA A 261 8.73 -34.27 6.74
N GLY A 262 8.31 -35.07 5.76
CA GLY A 262 7.95 -36.47 5.96
C GLY A 262 6.98 -37.08 4.93
N ALA A 263 6.21 -36.27 4.21
CA ALA A 263 5.16 -36.76 3.32
C ALA A 263 5.65 -37.27 1.94
N GLY A 264 6.81 -36.83 1.47
CA GLY A 264 7.39 -37.16 0.16
C GLY A 264 8.59 -38.11 0.25
N PRO A 265 9.66 -37.92 -0.56
CA PRO A 265 9.83 -36.88 -1.57
C PRO A 265 9.20 -37.23 -2.92
N ASP A 266 8.50 -36.27 -3.50
CA ASP A 266 8.10 -36.26 -4.90
C ASP A 266 9.12 -35.50 -5.78
N ASN A 267 9.09 -35.77 -7.09
CA ASN A 267 9.99 -35.13 -8.07
C ASN A 267 9.37 -33.84 -8.62
N CYS A 268 10.14 -32.77 -8.75
CA CYS A 268 9.65 -31.58 -9.44
C CYS A 268 9.70 -31.75 -10.97
N LYS A 269 8.83 -31.02 -11.66
CA LYS A 269 8.90 -30.84 -13.12
C LYS A 269 10.03 -29.87 -13.46
N ALA A 270 11.02 -30.37 -14.21
CA ALA A 270 12.22 -29.62 -14.58
C ALA A 270 11.92 -28.30 -15.32
N ASN A 271 10.82 -28.22 -16.08
CA ASN A 271 10.43 -27.01 -16.80
C ASN A 271 9.64 -26.01 -15.94
N ARG A 272 9.40 -26.30 -14.65
CA ARG A 272 8.60 -25.45 -13.75
C ARG A 272 9.38 -24.93 -12.55
N THR A 273 10.65 -25.29 -12.44
CA THR A 273 11.51 -24.91 -11.30
C THR A 273 12.84 -24.40 -11.80
N GLU A 274 13.45 -23.52 -11.01
CA GLU A 274 14.87 -23.18 -11.18
C GLU A 274 15.76 -24.10 -10.35
N TYR A 275 15.20 -24.68 -9.28
CA TYR A 275 15.85 -25.71 -8.50
C TYR A 275 14.84 -26.66 -7.87
N CYS A 276 15.22 -27.93 -7.79
CA CYS A 276 14.46 -28.99 -7.16
C CYS A 276 15.39 -29.85 -6.29
N MET A 277 14.94 -30.14 -5.08
CA MET A 277 15.54 -31.08 -4.15
C MET A 277 14.47 -32.12 -3.78
N PRO A 278 14.35 -33.22 -4.55
CA PRO A 278 13.42 -34.31 -4.24
C PRO A 278 14.00 -35.15 -3.10
N SER A 279 13.97 -34.60 -1.89
CA SER A 279 14.52 -35.19 -0.69
C SER A 279 13.98 -34.48 0.54
N HIS A 280 13.79 -35.26 1.62
CA HIS A 280 13.55 -34.73 2.95
C HIS A 280 14.63 -33.71 3.36
N GLY A 281 14.22 -32.68 4.08
CA GLY A 281 15.04 -31.53 4.37
C GLY A 281 14.26 -30.36 4.96
N PHE A 282 14.84 -29.17 4.85
CA PHE A 282 14.20 -27.90 5.20
C PHE A 282 14.97 -26.77 4.52
N VAL A 283 14.43 -25.55 4.56
CA VAL A 283 15.18 -24.36 4.11
C VAL A 283 15.41 -23.40 5.27
N THR A 284 16.63 -22.85 5.36
CA THR A 284 16.87 -21.66 6.20
C THR A 284 16.81 -20.42 5.33
N VAL A 285 16.28 -19.33 5.89
CA VAL A 285 16.25 -18.02 5.27
C VAL A 285 17.00 -17.05 6.17
N ASP A 286 18.18 -16.62 5.72
CA ASP A 286 19.02 -15.62 6.38
C ASP A 286 18.68 -14.24 5.82
N VAL A 287 17.97 -13.42 6.58
CA VAL A 287 17.63 -12.04 6.20
C VAL A 287 18.69 -11.09 6.74
N SER A 288 19.16 -10.16 5.93
CA SER A 288 20.14 -9.13 6.30
C SER A 288 19.97 -7.88 5.45
N GLY A 289 19.36 -6.85 6.03
CA GLY A 289 19.15 -5.57 5.33
C GLY A 289 18.24 -5.75 4.12
N TYR A 290 18.73 -5.42 2.93
CA TYR A 290 17.98 -5.58 1.67
C TYR A 290 18.08 -6.97 1.05
N SER A 291 18.88 -7.84 1.64
CA SER A 291 19.15 -9.16 1.09
C SER A 291 18.57 -10.25 1.97
N PHE A 292 18.13 -11.33 1.34
CA PHE A 292 17.85 -12.58 2.02
C PHE A 292 18.49 -13.74 1.27
N THR A 293 18.98 -14.72 2.01
CA THR A 293 19.63 -15.92 1.46
C THR A 293 18.84 -17.16 1.87
N VAL A 294 18.30 -17.88 0.89
CA VAL A 294 17.63 -19.16 1.10
C VAL A 294 18.65 -20.27 0.90
N LYS A 295 18.72 -21.21 1.85
CA LYS A 295 19.64 -22.35 1.83
C LYS A 295 18.86 -23.64 2.02
N PHE A 296 19.04 -24.57 1.09
CA PHE A 296 18.39 -25.87 1.10
C PHE A 296 19.27 -26.86 1.86
N TYR A 297 18.71 -27.50 2.89
CA TYR A 297 19.39 -28.55 3.64
C TYR A 297 18.70 -29.87 3.39
N ARG A 298 19.46 -30.86 2.94
CA ARG A 298 19.00 -32.26 2.90
C ARG A 298 19.13 -32.86 4.30
N LEU A 299 18.18 -33.70 4.69
CA LEU A 299 18.28 -34.46 5.93
C LEU A 299 19.56 -35.31 5.95
N GLY A 300 20.29 -35.27 7.08
CA GLY A 300 21.58 -35.94 7.27
C GLY A 300 22.80 -35.13 6.80
N THR A 301 22.62 -33.90 6.32
CA THR A 301 23.73 -33.03 5.90
C THR A 301 23.96 -31.88 6.89
N THR A 302 25.21 -31.45 7.05
CA THR A 302 25.58 -30.30 7.91
C THR A 302 25.75 -29.00 7.14
N ALA A 303 25.91 -29.08 5.82
CA ALA A 303 26.05 -27.94 4.91
C ALA A 303 24.88 -27.90 3.94
N PRO A 304 24.45 -26.72 3.48
CA PRO A 304 23.37 -26.63 2.51
C PRO A 304 23.79 -27.23 1.17
N VAL A 305 22.88 -27.98 0.54
CA VAL A 305 23.08 -28.56 -0.79
C VAL A 305 22.92 -27.54 -1.91
N ASN A 306 22.23 -26.43 -1.63
CA ASN A 306 22.16 -25.28 -2.53
C ASN A 306 21.83 -23.99 -1.76
N SER A 307 22.17 -22.84 -2.33
CA SER A 307 21.91 -21.52 -1.75
C SER A 307 21.64 -20.46 -2.81
N PHE A 308 20.62 -19.63 -2.56
CA PHE A 308 20.23 -18.52 -3.42
C PHE A 308 20.19 -17.24 -2.60
N THR A 309 20.84 -16.18 -3.08
CA THR A 309 20.81 -14.86 -2.44
C THR A 309 20.04 -13.90 -3.33
N PHE A 310 19.10 -13.19 -2.73
CA PHE A 310 18.26 -12.19 -3.37
C PHE A 310 18.50 -10.85 -2.70
N THR A 311 18.55 -9.78 -3.49
CA THR A 311 18.74 -8.43 -2.99
C THR A 311 17.71 -7.52 -3.61
N LYS A 312 16.92 -6.83 -2.77
CA LYS A 312 16.07 -5.73 -3.21
C LYS A 312 16.96 -4.51 -3.46
N GLY A 313 16.69 -3.74 -4.52
CA GLY A 313 17.38 -2.46 -4.69
C GLY A 313 17.10 -1.55 -3.48
N PRO A 314 18.07 -0.74 -3.01
CA PRO A 314 17.73 0.31 -2.06
C PRO A 314 16.65 1.21 -2.69
N PRO A 315 15.74 1.82 -1.91
CA PRO A 315 14.88 2.86 -2.43
C PRO A 315 15.78 3.88 -3.12
N VAL A 316 15.55 4.12 -4.40
CA VAL A 316 16.20 5.23 -5.11
C VAL A 316 15.79 6.49 -4.39
N THR A 317 16.65 6.96 -3.51
CA THR A 317 16.53 8.28 -2.90
C THR A 317 16.84 9.25 -4.02
N PRO A 318 15.93 10.16 -4.41
CA PRO A 318 16.31 11.21 -5.36
C PRO A 318 17.46 11.98 -4.74
N THR A 319 18.66 11.80 -5.29
CA THR A 319 19.81 12.66 -4.98
C THR A 319 19.46 14.03 -5.52
N TYR A 320 18.98 14.91 -4.64
CA TYR A 320 18.98 16.34 -4.89
C TYR A 320 20.44 16.74 -5.13
N GLY A 321 20.78 16.98 -6.40
CA GLY A 321 22.01 17.67 -6.74
C GLY A 321 22.05 19.02 -6.01
N PRO A 322 23.24 19.52 -5.64
CA PRO A 322 23.35 20.78 -4.94
C PRO A 322 22.60 21.87 -5.72
N SER A 323 21.61 22.47 -5.05
CA SER A 323 20.83 23.59 -5.54
C SER A 323 21.77 24.68 -6.08
N PRO A 324 21.57 25.18 -7.32
CA PRO A 324 22.37 26.29 -7.83
C PRO A 324 22.17 27.49 -6.89
N THR A 325 23.28 27.92 -6.29
CA THR A 325 23.30 29.09 -5.41
C THR A 325 22.74 30.31 -6.17
N PRO A 326 21.76 31.05 -5.61
CA PRO A 326 21.24 32.23 -6.29
C PRO A 326 22.36 33.27 -6.46
N SER A 327 22.71 33.56 -7.72
CA SER A 327 23.62 34.64 -8.06
C SER A 327 23.02 35.96 -7.61
N ARG A 328 23.72 36.66 -6.71
CA ARG A 328 23.32 37.96 -6.18
C ARG A 328 23.22 38.99 -7.30
N THR A 329 22.07 39.67 -7.35
CA THR A 329 21.83 40.90 -8.13
C THR A 329 22.84 41.99 -7.74
N PRO A 330 23.51 42.67 -8.70
CA PRO A 330 24.41 43.77 -8.36
C PRO A 330 23.64 45.05 -8.02
N SER A 331 24.04 45.69 -6.92
CA SER A 331 23.65 47.05 -6.52
C SER A 331 24.44 48.11 -7.33
N PRO A 332 23.87 49.29 -7.65
CA PRO A 332 24.53 50.26 -8.52
C PRO A 332 25.61 51.02 -7.76
N THR A 333 26.83 51.07 -8.31
CA THR A 333 27.91 51.92 -7.77
C THR A 333 28.32 52.99 -8.79
N ARG A 334 28.55 54.18 -8.24
CA ARG A 334 28.77 55.47 -8.90
C ARG A 334 30.05 55.56 -9.75
N THR A 335 29.96 56.43 -10.74
CA THR A 335 31.02 57.02 -11.60
C THR A 335 32.21 57.60 -10.82
N PRO A 336 33.43 57.40 -11.33
CA PRO A 336 34.28 58.55 -11.67
C PRO A 336 35.03 58.43 -13.03
N THR A 337 35.46 59.60 -13.50
CA THR A 337 36.01 60.00 -14.81
C THR A 337 37.55 59.69 -14.97
N PRO A 338 38.27 60.13 -16.04
CA PRO A 338 38.81 59.27 -17.11
C PRO A 338 40.36 59.22 -17.19
N GLY A 339 40.90 58.24 -17.93
CA GLY A 339 42.32 58.24 -18.32
C GLY A 339 42.70 57.19 -19.38
N ALA A 340 43.07 57.67 -20.59
CA ALA A 340 44.06 57.20 -21.59
C ALA A 340 44.51 55.71 -21.61
N SER A 341 44.81 55.01 -22.71
CA SER A 341 44.94 55.29 -24.16
C SER A 341 45.25 53.95 -24.89
N ALA A 342 44.77 53.82 -26.14
CA ALA A 342 45.22 53.02 -27.31
C ALA A 342 45.55 51.50 -27.14
N THR A 343 44.94 50.58 -27.92
CA THR A 343 45.35 50.13 -29.28
C THR A 343 44.40 48.99 -29.75
N PRO A 344 44.20 48.70 -31.05
CA PRO A 344 42.85 48.47 -31.58
C PRO A 344 42.49 47.05 -32.06
N THR A 345 41.19 46.90 -32.34
CA THR A 345 40.54 46.03 -33.34
C THR A 345 40.41 44.52 -33.06
N ARG A 346 39.16 44.09 -32.83
CA ARG A 346 38.46 43.15 -33.74
C ARG A 346 36.94 43.23 -33.58
N THR A 347 36.28 43.52 -34.69
CA THR A 347 34.85 43.62 -34.93
C THR A 347 34.10 42.32 -34.56
N PRO A 348 32.97 42.37 -33.82
CA PRO A 348 32.07 41.22 -33.72
C PRO A 348 31.27 41.08 -35.03
N THR A 349 31.41 39.94 -35.69
CA THR A 349 30.54 39.49 -36.78
C THR A 349 29.15 39.15 -36.21
N PRO A 350 28.04 39.52 -36.88
CA PRO A 350 26.69 39.24 -36.38
C PRO A 350 26.41 37.74 -36.43
N ILE A 351 26.11 37.12 -35.28
CA ILE A 351 25.56 35.76 -35.25
C ILE A 351 24.05 35.86 -35.44
N ARG A 352 23.62 35.07 -36.41
CA ARG A 352 22.36 35.13 -37.15
C ARG A 352 21.18 34.71 -36.27
N SER A 353 20.08 35.45 -36.44
CA SER A 353 18.74 34.98 -36.15
C SER A 353 18.52 33.61 -36.81
N PRO A 354 18.00 32.58 -36.10
CA PRO A 354 17.65 31.34 -36.76
C PRO A 354 16.59 31.62 -37.82
N THR A 355 16.94 31.20 -39.03
CA THR A 355 16.10 31.18 -40.23
C THR A 355 15.03 30.11 -40.03
N PRO A 356 13.74 30.37 -40.33
CA PRO A 356 12.70 29.36 -40.28
C PRO A 356 12.87 28.37 -41.44
N THR A 357 12.46 27.08 -41.26
CA THR A 357 12.11 26.00 -42.23
C THR A 357 12.73 24.65 -41.82
N PRO A 358 12.07 23.45 -41.92
CA PRO A 358 10.84 23.11 -42.66
C PRO A 358 9.67 22.55 -41.82
N SER A 359 8.48 22.82 -42.37
CA SER A 359 7.21 22.15 -42.15
C SER A 359 7.32 20.62 -42.28
N GLY A 360 7.01 19.85 -41.23
CA GLY A 360 6.69 18.42 -41.37
C GLY A 360 6.98 17.53 -40.18
N GLN A 361 7.91 17.88 -39.28
CA GLN A 361 8.26 17.02 -38.14
C GLN A 361 7.66 17.61 -36.86
N LEU A 362 6.73 16.88 -36.24
CA LEU A 362 6.23 17.24 -34.92
C LEU A 362 7.36 17.11 -33.90
N PRO A 363 7.52 18.06 -32.96
CA PRO A 363 8.42 17.82 -31.83
C PRO A 363 8.00 16.53 -31.12
N GLY A 364 8.95 15.63 -30.84
CA GLY A 364 8.67 14.31 -30.28
C GLY A 364 8.42 13.20 -31.31
N ASP A 365 8.25 13.49 -32.60
CA ASP A 365 8.08 12.47 -33.66
C ASP A 365 9.45 12.00 -34.17
N ALA A 366 9.92 10.88 -33.62
CA ALA A 366 11.23 10.32 -33.88
C ALA A 366 11.24 9.43 -35.13
N ASN A 367 10.14 8.73 -35.43
CA ASN A 367 10.07 7.85 -36.60
C ASN A 367 9.65 8.61 -37.90
N GLY A 368 9.21 9.86 -37.77
CA GLY A 368 8.80 10.73 -38.86
C GLY A 368 7.44 10.37 -39.48
N ASP A 369 6.59 9.63 -38.76
CA ASP A 369 5.29 9.15 -39.27
C ASP A 369 4.16 10.17 -39.13
N GLY A 370 4.46 11.35 -38.57
CA GLY A 370 3.52 12.44 -38.38
C GLY A 370 2.64 12.27 -37.15
N ARG A 371 3.01 11.39 -36.21
CA ARG A 371 2.42 11.20 -34.88
C ARG A 371 3.51 11.24 -33.82
N VAL A 372 3.11 11.51 -32.58
CA VAL A 372 3.98 11.41 -31.40
C VAL A 372 3.37 10.38 -30.47
N ASP A 373 3.86 9.14 -30.52
CA ASP A 373 3.29 8.02 -29.78
C ASP A 373 4.35 7.11 -29.12
N GLY A 374 3.93 5.90 -28.73
CA GLY A 374 4.79 4.94 -28.05
C GLY A 374 5.95 4.42 -28.92
N VAL A 375 5.87 4.52 -30.23
CA VAL A 375 6.96 4.13 -31.14
C VAL A 375 8.11 5.15 -31.07
N ASP A 376 7.79 6.43 -30.93
CA ASP A 376 8.80 7.49 -30.77
C ASP A 376 9.51 7.43 -29.43
N TYR A 377 8.76 7.09 -28.37
CA TYR A 377 9.31 6.81 -27.05
C TYR A 377 10.37 5.71 -27.09
N VAL A 378 10.12 4.63 -27.84
CA VAL A 378 11.06 3.51 -27.95
C VAL A 378 12.35 3.94 -28.65
N ILE A 379 12.28 4.87 -29.61
CA ILE A 379 13.47 5.41 -30.27
C ILE A 379 14.29 6.27 -29.31
N TRP A 380 13.65 7.14 -28.52
CA TRP A 380 14.32 7.90 -27.46
C TRP A 380 14.93 6.98 -26.39
N PHE A 381 14.16 6.00 -25.89
CA PHE A 381 14.59 5.08 -24.84
C PHE A 381 15.83 4.26 -25.24
N ASN A 382 15.87 3.78 -26.48
CA ASN A 382 16.98 2.98 -26.99
C ASN A 382 18.29 3.79 -27.16
N HIS A 383 18.19 5.11 -27.27
CA HIS A 383 19.35 5.99 -27.43
C HIS A 383 19.67 6.82 -26.18
N TYR A 384 18.91 6.66 -25.09
CA TYR A 384 19.09 7.43 -23.86
C TYR A 384 20.53 7.35 -23.32
N GLY A 385 21.13 8.52 -23.08
CA GLY A 385 22.51 8.65 -22.60
C GLY A 385 23.58 8.54 -23.68
N THR A 386 23.21 8.35 -24.96
CA THR A 386 24.15 8.30 -26.09
C THR A 386 24.21 9.64 -26.83
N ASN A 387 25.32 9.85 -27.55
CA ASN A 387 25.43 10.96 -28.50
C ASN A 387 24.95 10.48 -29.87
N VAL A 388 24.09 11.28 -30.50
CA VAL A 388 23.51 10.96 -31.80
C VAL A 388 23.77 12.10 -32.79
N SER A 389 23.94 11.77 -34.07
CA SER A 389 24.16 12.76 -35.13
C SER A 389 22.95 12.95 -36.05
N ASN A 390 21.89 12.17 -35.85
CA ASN A 390 20.65 12.18 -36.63
C ASN A 390 19.50 12.95 -35.94
N GLY A 391 19.77 13.68 -34.86
CA GLY A 391 18.82 14.57 -34.18
C GLY A 391 17.56 13.81 -33.73
N PRO A 392 16.34 14.32 -34.03
CA PRO A 392 15.10 13.72 -33.54
C PRO A 392 14.91 12.25 -33.93
N ALA A 393 15.46 11.82 -35.08
CA ALA A 393 15.40 10.42 -35.51
C ALA A 393 16.25 9.47 -34.64
N GLY A 394 17.15 10.02 -33.83
CA GLY A 394 17.87 9.31 -32.78
C GLY A 394 17.30 9.57 -31.39
N GLY A 395 16.17 10.27 -31.27
CA GLY A 395 15.61 10.70 -29.98
C GLY A 395 16.18 12.01 -29.42
N ASP A 396 17.03 12.73 -30.17
CA ASP A 396 17.54 14.06 -29.80
C ASP A 396 16.61 15.16 -30.36
N PHE A 397 15.55 15.45 -29.62
CA PHE A 397 14.48 16.34 -30.03
C PHE A 397 14.82 17.83 -29.86
N ASP A 398 15.79 18.18 -29.01
CA ASP A 398 16.29 19.56 -28.88
C ASP A 398 17.49 19.89 -29.80
N ARG A 399 18.02 18.86 -30.48
CA ARG A 399 19.13 18.91 -31.45
C ARG A 399 20.46 19.34 -30.83
N ASN A 400 20.70 19.01 -29.56
CA ASN A 400 21.94 19.33 -28.86
C ASN A 400 23.06 18.29 -29.12
N GLY A 401 22.76 17.18 -29.80
CA GLY A 401 23.68 16.10 -30.13
C GLY A 401 23.73 14.96 -29.10
N ARG A 402 22.86 14.99 -28.08
CA ARG A 402 22.78 14.02 -26.98
C ARG A 402 21.32 13.72 -26.66
N VAL A 403 21.02 12.45 -26.37
CA VAL A 403 19.67 12.01 -25.99
C VAL A 403 19.56 11.94 -24.47
N ASP A 404 18.78 12.81 -23.85
CA ASP A 404 18.61 12.86 -22.41
C ASP A 404 17.21 13.30 -21.93
N GLY A 405 17.13 13.78 -20.68
CA GLY A 405 15.87 14.15 -20.05
C GLY A 405 15.20 15.36 -20.67
N VAL A 406 15.93 16.23 -21.38
CA VAL A 406 15.33 17.37 -22.10
C VAL A 406 14.53 16.86 -23.29
N ASP A 407 15.07 15.87 -24.00
CA ASP A 407 14.39 15.22 -25.12
C ASP A 407 13.12 14.48 -24.67
N TYR A 408 13.18 13.81 -23.52
CA TYR A 408 12.00 13.18 -22.93
C TYR A 408 10.86 14.18 -22.71
N VAL A 409 11.18 15.36 -22.18
CA VAL A 409 10.18 16.41 -21.94
C VAL A 409 9.58 16.92 -23.26
N ILE A 410 10.37 16.97 -24.33
CA ILE A 410 9.87 17.34 -25.66
C ILE A 410 8.94 16.27 -26.22
N TRP A 411 9.28 14.98 -26.13
CA TRP A 411 8.35 13.92 -26.52
C TRP A 411 7.08 13.93 -25.65
N PHE A 412 7.22 14.03 -24.33
CA PHE A 412 6.10 13.98 -23.38
C PHE A 412 5.09 15.12 -23.61
N ASN A 413 5.57 16.34 -23.83
CA ASN A 413 4.71 17.50 -24.07
C ASN A 413 3.94 17.41 -25.40
N HIS A 414 4.39 16.55 -26.30
CA HIS A 414 3.81 16.40 -27.63
C HIS A 414 3.11 15.05 -27.84
N TYR A 415 3.10 14.16 -26.83
CA TYR A 415 2.44 12.86 -26.91
C TYR A 415 0.96 12.96 -27.28
N GLY A 416 0.54 12.19 -28.28
CA GLY A 416 -0.81 12.20 -28.84
C GLY A 416 -1.05 13.26 -29.92
N GLN A 417 -0.07 14.10 -30.26
CA GLN A 417 -0.17 15.03 -31.38
C GLN A 417 0.04 14.32 -32.73
N GLY A 418 -0.61 14.80 -33.79
CA GLY A 418 -0.46 14.27 -35.16
C GLY A 418 -0.92 15.26 -36.23
N THR A 419 -0.24 15.29 -37.39
CA THR A 419 -0.59 16.20 -38.50
C THR A 419 -1.22 15.43 -39.66
N GLY A 420 -2.53 15.26 -39.65
CA GLY A 420 -3.29 14.72 -40.79
C GLY A 420 -4.81 14.67 -40.55
N PRO A 421 -5.64 14.89 -41.59
CA PRO A 421 -7.07 15.17 -41.43
C PRO A 421 -7.88 13.90 -41.11
N THR A 422 -9.00 14.10 -40.43
CA THR A 422 -10.10 13.14 -40.27
C THR A 422 -10.38 12.42 -41.59
N ALA A 423 -10.02 11.13 -41.66
CA ALA A 423 -10.34 10.26 -42.79
C ALA A 423 -11.18 9.07 -42.31
N THR A 424 -12.39 9.05 -42.83
CA THR A 424 -13.41 7.99 -42.79
C THR A 424 -12.83 6.61 -43.11
N PRO A 425 -13.22 5.52 -42.40
CA PRO A 425 -12.63 4.21 -42.63
C PRO A 425 -13.11 3.63 -43.96
N THR A 426 -12.17 3.48 -44.90
CA THR A 426 -12.39 2.80 -46.18
C THR A 426 -11.68 1.43 -46.16
N ARG A 427 -12.44 0.40 -46.54
CA ARG A 427 -12.11 -1.05 -46.51
C ARG A 427 -10.96 -1.45 -47.44
N SER A 428 -10.31 -2.61 -47.16
CA SER A 428 -10.03 -3.77 -48.07
C SER A 428 -8.86 -4.66 -47.54
N PRO A 429 -8.65 -5.96 -47.92
CA PRO A 429 -9.55 -7.03 -48.39
C PRO A 429 -9.54 -8.35 -47.55
N THR A 430 -10.70 -9.01 -47.56
CA THR A 430 -11.02 -10.45 -47.66
C THR A 430 -10.00 -11.56 -47.30
N PRO A 431 -10.42 -12.51 -46.42
CA PRO A 431 -10.20 -13.94 -46.59
C PRO A 431 -11.50 -14.66 -47.00
N THR A 432 -11.35 -15.61 -47.92
CA THR A 432 -12.39 -16.41 -48.58
C THR A 432 -13.22 -17.26 -47.61
N ARG A 433 -14.55 -17.26 -47.80
CA ARG A 433 -15.56 -18.02 -47.03
C ARG A 433 -15.54 -19.52 -47.33
N THR A 434 -15.78 -20.32 -46.28
CA THR A 434 -16.39 -21.67 -46.35
C THR A 434 -17.74 -21.62 -45.61
N PRO A 435 -18.82 -22.31 -46.06
CA PRO A 435 -20.21 -22.01 -45.64
C PRO A 435 -20.64 -22.62 -44.30
N THR A 436 -21.49 -21.89 -43.58
CA THR A 436 -22.24 -22.27 -42.36
C THR A 436 -23.52 -23.05 -42.70
N PRO A 437 -24.07 -23.86 -41.77
CA PRO A 437 -25.29 -23.46 -41.02
C PRO A 437 -25.28 -23.96 -39.55
N GLY A 438 -25.92 -23.36 -38.52
CA GLY A 438 -26.78 -22.19 -38.40
C GLY A 438 -27.19 -21.94 -36.92
N ALA A 439 -27.62 -20.70 -36.66
CA ALA A 439 -28.48 -20.17 -35.58
C ALA A 439 -28.12 -20.38 -34.08
N SER A 440 -27.82 -19.29 -33.36
CA SER A 440 -28.82 -18.57 -32.53
C SER A 440 -28.22 -17.29 -31.87
N ALA A 441 -29.06 -16.28 -31.66
CA ALA A 441 -28.82 -14.88 -31.25
C ALA A 441 -28.08 -14.73 -29.89
N THR A 442 -27.40 -13.63 -29.48
CA THR A 442 -27.67 -12.17 -29.55
C THR A 442 -26.35 -11.40 -29.13
N PRO A 443 -26.25 -10.06 -28.98
CA PRO A 443 -25.19 -9.22 -29.53
C PRO A 443 -24.03 -8.85 -28.58
N THR A 444 -22.94 -8.41 -29.21
CA THR A 444 -21.73 -7.76 -28.68
C THR A 444 -22.00 -6.48 -27.87
N ARG A 445 -21.24 -6.25 -26.79
CA ARG A 445 -20.71 -4.93 -26.46
C ARG A 445 -19.38 -5.01 -25.71
N THR A 446 -18.35 -4.42 -26.32
CA THR A 446 -17.15 -3.89 -25.67
C THR A 446 -17.52 -2.57 -24.99
N PRO A 447 -16.95 -2.25 -23.81
CA PRO A 447 -16.74 -0.84 -23.46
C PRO A 447 -15.33 -0.51 -22.92
N THR A 448 -14.88 0.68 -23.29
CA THR A 448 -13.87 1.53 -22.63
C THR A 448 -14.31 2.97 -22.91
N PRO A 449 -13.99 4.02 -22.12
CA PRO A 449 -13.95 4.20 -20.66
C PRO A 449 -15.01 5.25 -20.18
N GLY A 450 -15.61 5.11 -19.00
CA GLY A 450 -16.58 6.09 -18.48
C GLY A 450 -16.84 5.94 -16.97
N GLY A 451 -16.79 7.06 -16.24
CA GLY A 451 -16.93 7.12 -14.78
C GLY A 451 -18.32 6.77 -14.23
N GLN A 452 -18.27 6.28 -12.98
CA GLN A 452 -19.27 5.87 -11.97
C GLN A 452 -20.39 4.88 -12.36
N GLN A 453 -20.40 3.75 -11.61
CA GLN A 453 -21.43 2.70 -11.51
C GLN A 453 -21.35 2.00 -10.13
N CYS A 454 -21.65 2.75 -9.06
CA CYS A 454 -21.45 2.26 -7.68
C CYS A 454 -22.54 1.23 -7.38
N GLY A 455 -22.35 0.07 -6.78
CA GLY A 455 -21.18 -0.56 -6.20
C GLY A 455 -21.14 -2.08 -6.36
N ASP A 456 -21.84 -2.65 -7.35
CA ASP A 456 -21.59 -4.01 -7.90
C ASP A 456 -22.65 -4.54 -8.85
N GLY A 457 -23.68 -3.77 -9.17
CA GLY A 457 -23.82 -3.59 -10.58
C GLY A 457 -25.13 -4.11 -11.14
N ILE A 458 -25.92 -3.13 -11.50
CA ILE A 458 -25.59 -2.41 -12.73
C ILE A 458 -26.75 -1.41 -12.94
N CYS A 459 -26.53 -0.10 -12.88
CA CYS A 459 -27.30 0.85 -13.72
C CYS A 459 -26.47 1.41 -14.89
N SER A 460 -25.81 0.49 -15.58
CA SER A 460 -25.19 0.43 -16.92
C SER A 460 -24.44 1.63 -17.54
N GLY A 461 -24.17 2.71 -16.80
CA GLY A 461 -23.06 3.64 -17.08
C GLY A 461 -23.46 5.11 -17.17
N THR A 462 -22.86 5.94 -16.28
CA THR A 462 -23.21 7.32 -15.82
C THR A 462 -24.22 7.39 -14.68
N GLU A 463 -24.26 6.38 -13.82
CA GLU A 463 -25.25 6.27 -12.76
C GLU A 463 -24.83 7.02 -11.50
N THR A 464 -25.80 7.69 -10.91
CA THR A 464 -25.71 8.49 -9.68
C THR A 464 -26.70 7.95 -8.65
N CYS A 465 -26.65 8.46 -7.42
CA CYS A 465 -27.66 8.21 -6.40
C CYS A 465 -29.08 8.58 -6.87
N SER A 466 -29.22 9.50 -7.83
CA SER A 466 -30.51 9.96 -8.35
C SER A 466 -31.01 9.10 -9.51
N SER A 467 -30.11 8.55 -10.32
CA SER A 467 -30.48 7.66 -11.43
C SER A 467 -30.49 6.19 -11.04
N CYS A 468 -29.83 5.82 -9.93
CA CYS A 468 -29.68 4.44 -9.47
C CYS A 468 -29.46 4.35 -7.96
N SER A 469 -30.46 4.71 -7.16
CA SER A 469 -30.36 4.62 -5.69
C SER A 469 -30.18 3.20 -5.15
N SER A 470 -30.53 2.18 -5.94
CA SER A 470 -30.34 0.76 -5.59
C SER A 470 -28.88 0.33 -5.59
N ASP A 471 -28.05 0.92 -6.46
CA ASP A 471 -26.62 0.59 -6.60
C ASP A 471 -25.79 1.69 -5.90
N CYS A 472 -26.14 2.97 -6.12
CA CYS A 472 -25.40 4.14 -5.61
C CYS A 472 -25.84 4.65 -4.23
N GLY A 473 -26.90 4.10 -3.63
CA GLY A 473 -27.44 4.55 -2.34
C GLY A 473 -28.26 5.85 -2.41
N SER A 474 -28.66 6.37 -1.24
CA SER A 474 -29.47 7.59 -1.14
C SER A 474 -28.68 8.84 -1.52
N CYS A 475 -29.33 9.79 -2.22
CA CYS A 475 -28.71 11.11 -2.46
C CYS A 475 -28.69 11.99 -1.23
N ASN A 476 -29.54 11.75 -0.25
CA ASN A 476 -29.55 12.54 0.98
C ASN A 476 -29.25 11.58 2.12
N LEU A 477 -28.08 11.73 2.72
CA LEU A 477 -27.68 10.91 3.86
C LEU A 477 -28.14 11.59 5.15
N ASP A 478 -28.73 10.80 6.04
CA ASP A 478 -29.15 11.27 7.34
C ASP A 478 -27.99 11.21 8.32
N HIS A 479 -27.64 12.36 8.90
CA HIS A 479 -26.64 12.51 9.95
C HIS A 479 -26.91 11.67 11.21
N ALA A 480 -28.13 11.13 11.40
CA ALA A 480 -28.48 10.30 12.55
C ALA A 480 -27.56 9.08 12.73
N ILE A 481 -26.90 8.61 11.66
CA ILE A 481 -25.84 7.60 11.73
C ILE A 481 -24.64 7.99 12.59
N CYS A 482 -24.40 9.29 12.76
CA CYS A 482 -23.34 9.86 13.56
C CYS A 482 -23.81 10.30 14.95
N ASN A 483 -25.02 9.94 15.38
CA ASN A 483 -25.50 10.29 16.72
C ASN A 483 -24.65 9.58 17.80
N PRO A 484 -23.99 10.32 18.72
CA PRO A 484 -23.22 9.72 19.81
C PRO A 484 -24.07 8.85 20.76
N ASP A 485 -25.40 9.01 20.78
CA ASP A 485 -26.32 8.16 21.55
C ASP A 485 -26.35 6.69 21.11
N LEU A 486 -25.81 6.38 19.91
CA LEU A 486 -25.64 4.99 19.46
C LEU A 486 -24.56 4.25 20.26
N GLY A 487 -23.70 4.99 20.98
CA GLY A 487 -22.68 4.47 21.88
C GLY A 487 -21.46 3.87 21.21
N SER A 488 -20.45 3.56 22.02
CA SER A 488 -19.13 3.13 21.56
C SER A 488 -19.11 1.92 20.61
N GLY A 489 -20.09 1.01 20.70
CA GLY A 489 -20.17 -0.19 19.84
C GLY A 489 -20.52 0.09 18.38
N ALA A 490 -21.14 1.24 18.08
CA ALA A 490 -21.49 1.65 16.72
C ALA A 490 -20.32 2.28 15.96
N PHE A 491 -19.22 2.61 16.66
CA PHE A 491 -18.11 3.38 16.12
C PHE A 491 -16.75 2.72 16.39
N THR A 492 -15.77 3.09 15.59
CA THR A 492 -14.37 2.74 15.77
C THR A 492 -13.50 3.97 15.59
N LYS A 493 -12.45 4.07 16.40
CA LYS A 493 -11.36 5.05 16.20
C LYS A 493 -10.41 4.66 15.06
N VAL A 494 -10.58 3.48 14.45
CA VAL A 494 -9.82 3.11 13.25
C VAL A 494 -10.58 3.66 12.05
N VAL A 495 -10.13 4.81 11.54
CA VAL A 495 -10.74 5.48 10.39
C VAL A 495 -9.93 5.12 9.14
N ASP A 496 -10.42 4.17 8.35
CA ASP A 496 -9.81 3.63 7.13
C ASP A 496 -10.61 3.93 5.86
N ASN A 497 -11.56 4.88 5.96
CA ASN A 497 -12.36 5.36 4.84
C ASN A 497 -11.48 5.70 3.62
N ARG A 498 -11.91 5.20 2.44
CA ARG A 498 -11.16 5.33 1.20
C ARG A 498 -10.78 6.77 0.85
N TYR A 499 -11.61 7.77 1.14
CA TYR A 499 -11.32 9.17 0.80
C TYR A 499 -10.92 10.02 2.01
N LEU A 500 -10.95 9.45 3.23
CA LEU A 500 -10.48 10.12 4.45
C LEU A 500 -9.79 9.12 5.42
N PRO A 501 -8.63 8.56 5.03
CA PRO A 501 -8.01 7.43 5.72
C PRO A 501 -7.07 7.87 6.86
N PHE A 502 -7.58 8.35 7.99
CA PHE A 502 -6.72 8.82 9.09
C PHE A 502 -5.79 7.74 9.66
N SER A 503 -6.28 6.51 9.78
CA SER A 503 -5.50 5.40 10.37
C SER A 503 -4.58 4.69 9.36
N THR A 504 -4.87 4.79 8.06
CA THR A 504 -4.21 4.01 7.01
C THR A 504 -3.43 4.85 5.98
N GLY A 505 -3.76 6.14 5.82
CA GLY A 505 -3.16 7.05 4.83
C GLY A 505 -2.53 8.33 5.41
N MET A 506 -3.09 8.96 6.44
CA MET A 506 -2.52 10.18 7.07
C MET A 506 -1.61 9.86 8.27
N GLN A 507 -0.54 9.08 8.05
CA GLN A 507 0.40 8.67 9.11
C GLN A 507 1.57 9.65 9.33
N ARG A 508 1.68 10.69 8.51
CA ARG A 508 2.66 11.78 8.61
C ARG A 508 1.94 13.12 8.49
N ASP A 509 2.71 14.20 8.52
CA ASP A 509 2.17 15.53 8.24
C ASP A 509 1.65 15.59 6.82
N HIS A 510 0.34 15.76 6.72
CA HIS A 510 -0.35 16.03 5.47
C HIS A 510 -0.46 17.55 5.33
N VAL A 511 0.08 18.11 4.26
CA VAL A 511 0.29 19.56 4.16
C VAL A 511 -0.24 20.09 2.84
N ILE A 512 -1.20 21.01 2.94
CA ILE A 512 -1.70 21.80 1.80
C ILE A 512 -1.17 23.23 1.89
N TYR A 513 -0.92 23.85 0.73
CA TYR A 513 -0.30 25.17 0.65
C TYR A 513 -0.84 25.97 -0.53
N ASN A 514 -1.08 27.26 -0.30
CA ASN A 514 -1.40 28.24 -1.33
C ASN A 514 -0.22 29.21 -1.51
N SER A 515 0.47 29.09 -2.65
CA SER A 515 1.61 29.95 -2.98
C SER A 515 1.28 31.42 -3.19
N GLY A 516 0.02 31.75 -3.48
CA GLY A 516 -0.43 33.14 -3.70
C GLY A 516 -0.70 33.90 -2.40
N SER A 517 -1.39 33.27 -1.45
CA SER A 517 -1.70 33.87 -0.13
C SER A 517 -0.61 33.62 0.91
N GLY A 518 0.17 32.56 0.76
CA GLY A 518 1.11 32.08 1.77
C GLY A 518 0.45 31.28 2.89
N GLU A 519 -0.82 30.92 2.75
CA GLU A 519 -1.57 30.04 3.65
C GLU A 519 -1.05 28.61 3.55
N LYS A 520 -0.92 27.96 4.71
CA LYS A 520 -0.46 26.58 4.85
C LYS A 520 -1.19 25.92 6.00
N VAL A 521 -1.82 24.79 5.74
CA VAL A 521 -2.44 23.93 6.77
C VAL A 521 -1.68 22.63 6.83
N ARG A 522 -1.28 22.24 8.04
CA ARG A 522 -0.69 20.93 8.34
C ARG A 522 -1.66 20.13 9.19
N PHE A 523 -2.07 18.99 8.67
CA PHE A 523 -2.91 18.03 9.36
C PHE A 523 -2.04 16.93 10.00
N ARG A 524 -2.33 16.53 11.24
CA ARG A 524 -1.65 15.43 11.92
C ARG A 524 -2.56 14.72 12.90
N ILE A 525 -2.55 13.39 12.87
CA ILE A 525 -3.21 12.58 13.91
C ILE A 525 -2.42 12.66 15.20
N LEU A 526 -3.08 13.10 16.26
CA LEU A 526 -2.52 13.09 17.60
C LEU A 526 -2.76 11.72 18.27
N PRO A 527 -1.87 11.29 19.18
CA PRO A 527 -2.04 10.02 19.90
C PRO A 527 -3.19 10.06 20.92
N GLN A 528 -3.81 11.21 21.11
CA GLN A 528 -4.90 11.43 22.06
C GLN A 528 -6.20 10.84 21.51
N ILE A 529 -7.06 10.41 22.43
CA ILE A 529 -8.43 9.98 22.13
C ILE A 529 -9.35 10.93 22.87
N LYS A 530 -10.29 11.54 22.15
CA LYS A 530 -11.39 12.29 22.73
C LYS A 530 -12.53 11.33 23.04
N LEU A 531 -13.12 11.46 24.22
CA LEU A 531 -14.36 10.79 24.56
C LEU A 531 -15.52 11.75 24.29
N ILE A 532 -16.43 11.35 23.40
CA ILE A 532 -17.65 12.10 23.08
C ILE A 532 -18.81 11.45 23.82
N ASN A 533 -19.46 12.20 24.70
CA ASN A 533 -20.58 11.69 25.48
C ASN A 533 -21.87 11.75 24.66
N GLY A 534 -22.65 10.67 24.69
CA GLY A 534 -24.05 10.67 24.26
C GLY A 534 -24.99 10.86 25.46
N ALA A 535 -26.21 10.36 25.31
CA ALA A 535 -27.23 10.34 26.36
C ALA A 535 -26.76 9.61 27.64
N ASP A 536 -27.36 9.97 28.77
CA ASP A 536 -27.05 9.40 30.07
C ASP A 536 -27.14 7.85 30.05
N GLY A 537 -26.04 7.20 30.45
CA GLY A 537 -25.96 5.73 30.51
C GLY A 537 -25.50 5.06 29.20
N VAL A 538 -25.16 5.84 28.17
CA VAL A 538 -24.52 5.35 26.94
C VAL A 538 -22.99 5.44 27.07
N ASP A 539 -22.28 4.38 26.70
CA ASP A 539 -20.80 4.40 26.69
C ASP A 539 -20.28 5.42 25.66
N PRO A 540 -19.33 6.30 26.03
CA PRO A 540 -18.88 7.38 25.17
C PRO A 540 -18.14 6.86 23.93
N VAL A 541 -18.29 7.59 22.83
CA VAL A 541 -17.58 7.31 21.57
C VAL A 541 -16.10 7.66 21.75
N GLN A 542 -15.21 6.76 21.35
CA GLN A 542 -13.77 7.03 21.28
C GLN A 542 -13.42 7.63 19.91
N ALA A 543 -13.17 8.94 19.87
CA ALA A 543 -12.82 9.66 18.66
C ALA A 543 -11.30 9.89 18.54
N LEU A 544 -10.76 9.73 17.33
CA LEU A 544 -9.42 10.20 16.97
C LEU A 544 -9.38 11.72 16.99
N VAL A 545 -8.22 12.26 17.35
CA VAL A 545 -7.95 13.69 17.30
C VAL A 545 -7.07 14.01 16.09
N LEU A 546 -7.60 14.77 15.14
CA LEU A 546 -6.84 15.36 14.03
C LEU A 546 -6.52 16.81 14.38
N GLU A 547 -5.23 17.13 14.44
CA GLU A 547 -4.77 18.50 14.57
C GLU A 547 -4.63 19.15 13.21
N GLU A 548 -5.28 20.30 13.02
CA GLU A 548 -5.05 21.21 11.91
C GLU A 548 -4.26 22.39 12.41
N TYR A 549 -3.09 22.63 11.83
CA TYR A 549 -2.20 23.71 12.22
C TYR A 549 -2.05 24.67 11.06
N GLU A 550 -2.67 25.83 11.17
CA GLU A 550 -2.73 26.85 10.13
C GLU A 550 -1.69 27.95 10.35
N THR A 551 -1.02 28.31 9.25
CA THR A 551 -0.09 29.43 9.21
C THR A 551 -0.27 30.27 7.96
N VAL A 552 -0.04 31.58 8.07
CA VAL A 552 0.06 32.51 6.94
C VAL A 552 1.46 33.12 6.93
N ASN A 553 2.19 32.92 5.84
CA ASN A 553 3.59 33.34 5.73
C ASN A 553 4.45 32.84 6.90
N ASN A 554 4.19 31.60 7.35
CA ASN A 554 4.77 30.92 8.51
C ASN A 554 4.48 31.54 9.88
N ASN A 555 3.56 32.51 9.97
CA ASN A 555 3.03 32.97 11.25
C ASN A 555 1.80 32.13 11.60
N TRP A 556 1.75 31.62 12.83
CA TRP A 556 0.62 30.86 13.34
C TRP A 556 -0.65 31.71 13.38
N VAL A 557 -1.75 31.15 12.85
CA VAL A 557 -3.04 31.83 12.75
C VAL A 557 -4.11 31.07 13.53
N GLU A 558 -4.13 29.75 13.41
CA GLU A 558 -5.11 28.92 14.11
C GLU A 558 -4.56 27.50 14.32
N THR A 559 -5.06 26.85 15.36
CA THR A 559 -4.98 25.39 15.48
C THR A 559 -6.31 24.87 15.91
N SER A 560 -6.80 23.82 15.25
CA SER A 560 -8.00 23.09 15.68
C SER A 560 -7.68 21.63 15.96
N HIS A 561 -8.34 21.07 16.98
CA HIS A 561 -8.29 19.65 17.33
C HIS A 561 -9.65 19.03 17.05
N ASN A 562 -9.77 18.41 15.90
CA ASN A 562 -10.99 17.87 15.32
C ASN A 562 -11.20 16.41 15.71
N TRP A 563 -12.44 16.01 16.02
CA TRP A 563 -12.73 14.68 16.56
C TRP A 563 -13.52 13.80 15.61
N PHE A 564 -12.95 12.65 15.26
CA PHE A 564 -13.54 11.75 14.27
C PHE A 564 -13.66 10.30 14.75
N ALA A 565 -14.73 9.62 14.35
CA ALA A 565 -14.85 8.16 14.45
C ALA A 565 -15.57 7.59 13.23
N GLN A 566 -15.36 6.31 12.93
CA GLN A 566 -15.96 5.65 11.77
C GLN A 566 -17.03 4.65 12.21
N THR A 567 -18.15 4.56 11.48
CA THR A 567 -19.21 3.61 11.77
C THR A 567 -18.80 2.17 11.47
N THR A 568 -19.20 1.22 12.31
CA THR A 568 -18.79 -0.19 12.20
C THR A 568 -19.84 -1.11 11.59
N SER A 569 -21.09 -0.67 11.47
CA SER A 569 -22.21 -1.53 11.08
C SER A 569 -23.31 -0.75 10.34
N GLY A 570 -24.20 -1.51 9.69
CA GLY A 570 -25.30 -0.98 8.89
C GLY A 570 -24.95 -0.72 7.41
N PRO A 571 -25.92 -0.27 6.60
CA PRO A 571 -25.75 -0.06 5.15
C PRO A 571 -24.70 0.99 4.78
N LEU A 572 -24.34 1.85 5.72
CA LEU A 572 -23.33 2.89 5.60
C LEU A 572 -22.19 2.67 6.61
N ALA A 573 -21.87 1.40 6.93
CA ALA A 573 -20.65 1.07 7.66
C ALA A 573 -19.43 1.62 6.90
N GLY A 574 -18.50 2.26 7.62
CA GLY A 574 -17.36 2.96 7.02
C GLY A 574 -17.57 4.47 6.83
N THR A 575 -18.70 5.03 7.25
CA THR A 575 -18.91 6.49 7.31
C THR A 575 -18.02 7.11 8.38
N VAL A 576 -17.26 8.13 8.02
CA VAL A 576 -16.52 8.96 8.97
C VAL A 576 -17.46 10.03 9.53
N CYS A 577 -17.62 10.05 10.84
CA CYS A 577 -18.41 11.00 11.59
C CYS A 577 -17.51 12.06 12.22
N TYR A 578 -17.98 13.31 12.21
CA TYR A 578 -17.32 14.46 12.82
C TYR A 578 -18.10 14.92 14.05
N PHE A 579 -17.45 14.95 15.20
CA PHE A 579 -18.08 15.18 16.51
C PHE A 579 -17.78 16.56 17.11
N GLY A 580 -17.01 17.38 16.41
CA GLY A 580 -16.65 18.74 16.81
C GLY A 580 -15.16 18.96 16.97
N GLU A 581 -14.81 20.12 17.51
CA GLU A 581 -13.44 20.62 17.60
C GLU A 581 -13.19 21.54 18.79
N ASP A 582 -11.92 21.59 19.20
CA ASP A 582 -11.38 22.67 20.02
C ASP A 582 -10.49 23.59 19.16
N VAL A 583 -10.76 24.89 19.20
CA VAL A 583 -10.06 25.93 18.42
C VAL A 583 -9.17 26.79 19.31
N PHE A 584 -7.94 26.98 18.86
CA PHE A 584 -6.88 27.72 19.54
C PHE A 584 -6.39 28.87 18.66
N LEU A 585 -6.46 30.10 19.18
CA LEU A 585 -6.10 31.32 18.46
C LEU A 585 -4.90 32.05 19.11
N PRO A 586 -4.09 32.79 18.32
CA PRO A 586 -3.08 33.70 18.83
C PRO A 586 -3.64 34.67 19.87
N GLY A 587 -3.03 34.70 21.05
CA GLY A 587 -3.44 35.56 22.17
C GLY A 587 -4.47 34.93 23.13
N SER A 588 -5.08 33.81 22.75
CA SER A 588 -6.01 33.03 23.59
C SER A 588 -5.73 31.51 23.50
N PRO A 589 -4.54 31.04 23.94
CA PRO A 589 -4.11 29.65 23.74
C PRO A 589 -4.80 28.62 24.67
N GLY A 590 -5.80 29.03 25.45
CA GLY A 590 -6.47 28.18 26.45
C GLY A 590 -7.50 27.19 25.88
N GLY A 591 -7.75 27.22 24.57
CA GLY A 591 -8.85 26.48 23.93
C GLY A 591 -10.21 27.15 24.16
N GLY A 592 -11.23 26.76 23.39
CA GLY A 592 -12.57 27.34 23.46
C GLY A 592 -12.71 28.68 22.74
N GLY A 593 -11.98 28.88 21.63
CA GLY A 593 -12.19 30.00 20.72
C GLY A 593 -13.60 29.99 20.10
N GLY A 594 -13.96 31.05 19.37
CA GLY A 594 -15.33 31.27 18.86
C GLY A 594 -15.91 30.18 17.94
N GLY A 595 -15.08 29.25 17.44
CA GLY A 595 -15.49 28.12 16.61
C GLY A 595 -15.57 26.76 17.33
N SER A 596 -15.15 26.64 18.61
CA SER A 596 -15.14 25.35 19.29
C SER A 596 -16.55 24.84 19.60
N TRP A 597 -16.81 23.56 19.31
CA TRP A 597 -18.09 22.91 19.59
C TRP A 597 -17.93 21.41 19.81
N GLU A 598 -18.89 20.79 20.52
CA GLU A 598 -18.90 19.35 20.77
C GLU A 598 -20.32 18.82 20.60
N ALA A 599 -20.48 17.73 19.85
CA ALA A 599 -21.76 17.07 19.66
C ALA A 599 -22.42 16.71 21.00
N GLY A 600 -23.72 17.00 21.14
CA GLY A 600 -24.46 16.80 22.39
C GLY A 600 -24.36 17.97 23.38
N VAL A 601 -23.48 18.94 23.15
CA VAL A 601 -23.35 20.15 23.98
C VAL A 601 -24.04 21.33 23.32
N GLY A 602 -24.85 22.08 24.07
CA GLY A 602 -25.45 23.33 23.58
C GLY A 602 -26.40 23.18 22.37
N GLY A 603 -26.87 21.97 22.08
CA GLY A 603 -27.70 21.65 20.93
C GLY A 603 -26.93 21.32 19.65
N ALA A 604 -25.59 21.30 19.69
CA ALA A 604 -24.78 20.93 18.54
C ALA A 604 -24.91 19.43 18.19
N LYS A 605 -24.89 19.12 16.90
CA LYS A 605 -25.02 17.74 16.39
C LYS A 605 -23.81 17.35 15.55
N ALA A 606 -23.37 16.11 15.75
CA ALA A 606 -22.41 15.46 14.87
C ALA A 606 -23.00 15.24 13.47
N GLY A 607 -22.15 15.34 12.46
CA GLY A 607 -22.50 15.05 11.08
C GLY A 607 -21.56 14.06 10.42
N ILE A 608 -21.80 13.85 9.14
CA ILE A 608 -21.02 12.95 8.29
C ILE A 608 -19.88 13.76 7.68
N MET A 609 -18.63 13.43 7.99
CA MET A 609 -17.49 14.04 7.29
C MET A 609 -17.30 13.39 5.91
N MET A 610 -17.34 12.06 5.86
CA MET A 610 -17.08 11.31 4.63
C MET A 610 -17.86 9.99 4.60
N PRO A 611 -18.83 9.82 3.68
CA PRO A 611 -19.49 8.54 3.46
C PRO A 611 -18.52 7.44 2.97
N PRO A 612 -18.85 6.14 3.14
CA PRO A 612 -18.01 5.03 2.67
C PRO A 612 -18.02 4.90 1.14
N ARG A 613 -19.03 5.47 0.49
CA ARG A 613 -19.23 5.45 -0.96
C ARG A 613 -19.76 6.81 -1.39
N LEU A 614 -19.15 7.38 -2.43
CA LEU A 614 -19.49 8.70 -2.93
C LEU A 614 -20.12 8.57 -4.31
N SER A 615 -21.19 9.32 -4.52
CA SER A 615 -21.85 9.45 -5.81
C SER A 615 -22.12 10.90 -6.12
N VAL A 616 -21.94 11.30 -7.38
CA VAL A 616 -22.36 12.63 -7.86
C VAL A 616 -23.82 12.93 -7.45
N GLY A 617 -24.05 14.13 -6.92
CA GLY A 617 -25.34 14.60 -6.41
C GLY A 617 -25.69 14.13 -5.01
N MET A 618 -24.85 13.31 -4.35
CA MET A 618 -25.03 12.93 -2.96
C MET A 618 -24.76 14.14 -2.05
N THR A 619 -25.61 14.31 -1.04
CA THR A 619 -25.59 15.40 -0.07
C THR A 619 -25.71 14.87 1.35
N TRP A 620 -25.09 15.57 2.30
CA TRP A 620 -25.16 15.29 3.72
C TRP A 620 -24.77 16.53 4.55
N MET A 621 -25.13 16.52 5.83
CA MET A 621 -24.68 17.52 6.80
C MET A 621 -23.34 17.08 7.41
N ILE A 622 -22.34 17.96 7.42
CA ILE A 622 -21.03 17.75 8.06
C ILE A 622 -21.09 18.12 9.54
N GLU A 623 -21.76 19.24 9.85
CA GLU A 623 -21.94 19.74 11.21
C GLU A 623 -23.22 20.58 11.33
N ASP A 624 -23.77 20.64 12.55
CA ASP A 624 -24.90 21.50 12.91
C ASP A 624 -24.65 22.03 14.33
N ALA A 625 -23.77 23.03 14.42
CA ALA A 625 -23.48 23.79 15.63
C ALA A 625 -24.09 25.20 15.56
N PRO A 626 -24.29 25.91 16.70
CA PRO A 626 -24.87 27.25 16.70
C PRO A 626 -24.11 28.23 15.77
N ASN A 627 -24.73 28.55 14.63
CA ASN A 627 -24.21 29.41 13.55
C ASN A 627 -23.11 28.81 12.65
N ALA A 628 -22.90 27.49 12.70
CA ALA A 628 -21.92 26.77 11.89
C ALA A 628 -22.56 25.46 11.41
N ARG A 629 -23.60 25.58 10.59
CA ARG A 629 -24.20 24.41 9.92
C ARG A 629 -23.61 24.33 8.53
N GLU A 630 -23.00 23.20 8.21
CA GLU A 630 -22.38 22.93 6.92
C GLU A 630 -23.00 21.70 6.26
N ASP A 631 -23.32 21.83 4.98
CA ASP A 631 -23.79 20.75 4.13
C ASP A 631 -22.79 20.54 2.99
N ALA A 632 -22.58 19.27 2.58
CA ALA A 632 -21.71 18.88 1.49
C ALA A 632 -22.50 18.36 0.29
N VAL A 633 -21.94 18.51 -0.91
CA VAL A 633 -22.44 17.91 -2.15
C VAL A 633 -21.30 17.36 -3.01
N VAL A 634 -21.45 16.14 -3.51
CA VAL A 634 -20.50 15.55 -4.47
C VAL A 634 -20.76 16.11 -5.85
N MET A 635 -19.79 16.82 -6.39
CA MET A 635 -19.88 17.50 -7.68
C MET A 635 -19.34 16.64 -8.82
N SER A 636 -18.26 15.89 -8.59
CA SER A 636 -17.73 14.93 -9.57
C SER A 636 -16.92 13.81 -8.91
N THR A 637 -16.82 12.68 -9.61
CA THR A 637 -15.99 11.53 -9.23
C THR A 637 -15.16 11.08 -10.44
N GLY A 638 -14.11 10.28 -10.17
CA GLY A 638 -13.38 9.59 -11.24
C GLY A 638 -12.40 10.46 -12.04
N GLN A 639 -12.16 11.70 -11.63
CA GLN A 639 -11.26 12.62 -12.34
C GLN A 639 -9.81 12.46 -11.89
N ASP A 640 -8.88 12.90 -12.72
CA ASP A 640 -7.49 13.07 -12.34
C ASP A 640 -7.25 14.50 -11.85
N TYR A 641 -6.39 14.66 -10.84
CA TYR A 641 -6.01 15.98 -10.33
C TYR A 641 -4.52 16.00 -9.97
N THR A 642 -3.80 17.03 -10.44
CA THR A 642 -2.37 17.16 -10.19
C THR A 642 -2.09 18.27 -9.18
N THR A 643 -1.23 17.96 -8.22
CA THR A 643 -0.70 18.86 -7.21
C THR A 643 0.83 18.79 -7.23
N PRO A 644 1.55 19.66 -6.50
CA PRO A 644 2.99 19.49 -6.29
C PRO A 644 3.38 18.13 -5.68
N ALA A 645 2.50 17.49 -4.91
CA ALA A 645 2.74 16.16 -4.34
C ALA A 645 2.55 15.01 -5.35
N GLY A 646 2.03 15.27 -6.55
CA GLY A 646 1.84 14.28 -7.60
C GLY A 646 0.48 14.38 -8.32
N THR A 647 0.26 13.46 -9.25
CA THR A 647 -1.02 13.27 -9.94
C THR A 647 -1.82 12.18 -9.23
N PHE A 648 -3.06 12.50 -8.89
CA PHE A 648 -4.01 11.62 -8.22
C PHE A 648 -5.12 11.22 -9.17
N HIS A 649 -5.52 9.95 -9.10
CA HIS A 649 -6.56 9.37 -9.94
C HIS A 649 -7.81 9.07 -9.13
N ASN A 650 -8.96 9.00 -9.81
CA ASN A 650 -10.25 8.73 -9.19
C ASN A 650 -10.60 9.72 -8.06
N VAL A 651 -10.25 10.99 -8.25
CA VAL A 651 -10.49 12.07 -7.31
C VAL A 651 -11.98 12.36 -7.22
N VAL A 652 -12.45 12.64 -6.00
CA VAL A 652 -13.78 13.19 -5.75
C VAL A 652 -13.66 14.70 -5.53
N TYR A 653 -14.59 15.44 -6.14
CA TYR A 653 -14.75 16.87 -5.93
C TYR A 653 -16.05 17.11 -5.13
N ILE A 654 -15.90 17.80 -4.00
CA ILE A 654 -16.98 18.10 -3.06
C ILE A 654 -17.06 19.61 -2.89
N GLU A 655 -18.27 20.13 -2.87
CA GLU A 655 -18.55 21.52 -2.50
C GLU A 655 -19.30 21.55 -1.16
N GLU A 656 -18.95 22.50 -0.30
CA GLU A 656 -19.49 22.65 1.05
C GLU A 656 -20.13 24.04 1.23
N ASP A 657 -21.07 24.15 2.17
CA ASP A 657 -21.83 25.37 2.53
C ASP A 657 -22.37 26.14 1.31
N ASN A 658 -23.34 25.55 0.61
CA ASN A 658 -23.95 26.15 -0.59
C ASN A 658 -22.92 26.56 -1.66
N HIS A 659 -21.87 25.76 -1.84
CA HIS A 659 -20.78 25.98 -2.79
C HIS A 659 -19.81 27.10 -2.40
N ALA A 660 -19.76 27.48 -1.12
CA ALA A 660 -18.80 28.44 -0.60
C ALA A 660 -17.38 27.88 -0.52
N SER A 661 -17.23 26.58 -0.21
CA SER A 661 -15.93 25.89 -0.14
C SER A 661 -15.84 24.74 -1.14
N ARG A 662 -14.62 24.52 -1.67
CA ARG A 662 -14.31 23.56 -2.72
C ARG A 662 -13.18 22.65 -2.28
N LYS A 663 -13.49 21.36 -2.12
CA LYS A 663 -12.53 20.36 -1.64
C LYS A 663 -12.38 19.20 -2.60
N ARG A 664 -11.17 18.65 -2.69
CA ARG A 664 -10.92 17.42 -3.45
C ARG A 664 -10.25 16.38 -2.58
N TYR A 665 -10.67 15.14 -2.72
CA TYR A 665 -10.10 14.01 -2.00
C TYR A 665 -9.63 12.94 -2.97
N ALA A 666 -8.44 12.39 -2.71
CA ALA A 666 -7.89 11.26 -3.45
C ALA A 666 -8.04 9.96 -2.64
N PRO A 667 -8.34 8.84 -3.30
CA PRO A 667 -8.40 7.53 -2.65
C PRO A 667 -7.10 7.19 -1.93
N ASN A 668 -7.21 6.71 -0.70
CA ASN A 668 -6.13 6.29 0.19
C ASN A 668 -5.11 7.40 0.56
N VAL A 669 -5.42 8.65 0.20
CA VAL A 669 -4.57 9.82 0.47
C VAL A 669 -5.29 10.79 1.40
N GLY A 670 -6.55 11.11 1.11
CA GLY A 670 -7.28 12.17 1.83
C GLY A 670 -7.39 13.44 1.01
N MET A 671 -7.47 14.59 1.69
CA MET A 671 -7.72 15.90 1.07
C MET A 671 -6.53 16.37 0.23
N ILE A 672 -6.68 16.59 -1.06
CA ILE A 672 -5.59 17.03 -1.94
C ILE A 672 -5.70 18.50 -2.37
N PHE A 673 -6.86 19.11 -2.12
CA PHE A 673 -7.16 20.50 -2.44
C PHE A 673 -8.21 21.04 -1.48
N ASP A 674 -8.02 22.28 -1.04
CA ASP A 674 -8.99 23.05 -0.26
C ASP A 674 -8.88 24.54 -0.62
N ASP A 675 -9.91 25.10 -1.26
CA ASP A 675 -10.04 26.53 -1.59
C ASP A 675 -8.80 27.24 -2.17
N GLY A 676 -8.01 26.52 -2.97
CA GLY A 676 -6.83 27.04 -3.64
C GLY A 676 -5.51 26.61 -2.99
N MET A 677 -5.56 26.04 -1.78
CA MET A 677 -4.46 25.29 -1.22
C MET A 677 -4.37 23.92 -1.90
N VAL A 678 -3.17 23.54 -2.33
CA VAL A 678 -2.90 22.24 -2.97
C VAL A 678 -1.95 21.42 -2.11
N LEU A 679 -2.10 20.10 -2.16
CA LEU A 679 -1.23 19.17 -1.46
C LEU A 679 0.22 19.30 -1.91
N ILE A 680 1.12 19.48 -0.95
CA ILE A 680 2.57 19.57 -1.20
C ILE A 680 3.37 18.43 -0.56
N SER A 681 2.83 17.78 0.47
CA SER A 681 3.42 16.58 1.09
C SER A 681 2.38 15.83 1.93
N TYR A 682 2.50 14.50 2.04
CA TYR A 682 1.64 13.64 2.86
C TYR A 682 2.36 12.35 3.27
#